data_AF-A0AAU5Q6U6-F1
#
_entry.id   AF-A0AAU5Q6U6-F1
#
_cell.length_a   1.000
_cell.length_b   1.000
_cell.length_c   1.000
_cell.angle_alpha   90.00
_cell.angle_beta   90.00
_cell.angle_gamma   90.00
#
_symmetry.space_group_name_H-M   'P 1'
#
loop_
_entity.id
_entity.type
_entity.pdbx_description
1 polymer ?
#
loop_
_entity_poly.entity_id
_entity_poly.type
_entity_poly.pdbx_seq_one_letter_code
_entity_poly.pdbx_strand_id
1 'polypeptide(L)'
;MRRSHRNCPFPDGHPHGRTSAQDPSFTDAQGFVGRVDELAQLARLLDSSRLVTVAGVGGVGKSRLATRCATAVQNRYADGVHRVELAAVRDPGLIGHTLAEALDLTHRGSRPPQEVLLDHLADRQLLFVVDGFEHLAVECARLVTELMAAAPGLRILATGRRPLGPVAEAVLPLAPLAEADAVQLFTERAALALPRFRLTGDNQAAVQEICRRLDGIPLAIELAAGRLSALSLDHVLKRLDDRFRLLTGGGRGLPPRHQTLRTTIGWSHELCTPPERLLWARLTVFAGEFDLEAVEYVCSGPDLPADSVREVLAGLLAQSVITRVHTPAGMRYRMLDTLRYYGGEWLKALGDDVRLRKRHRDWYMGLATWCELDWFSPRQLEVAAHTESALPDLRAALELCLESDEDTHLGQHLAGTLWFFWVGCGRLAEGRHWLERVLAQPNGRIASRLKAQWVLGQVALLQGDGAAAAEVLHDCRERGIRGDHPVAVAYAVHRLGALALLSDSPARAEDLLRGALASYRELGELNGNVLLAQTSLAMSLVFQERREEARELSDEVLSICQANGELWARSYALYAQGYTAWLDGASVVAREQLCEAVAIAHRFSDPVGAALCLELLALMTARGDGQTEAAVLLGAAAAVWDTLGVPHSSTGRFGAPRELCRRLVLESLGPERCRALLDEGGELSLDVAIQRALTPLARCLSVPPGRTSEPQPVAERPETREPTGSPTAQAGETAG
;
A
#
# COMPACT_ATOMS: atom_id res chain seq x y z
N MET A 1 8.18 16.81 -49.41
CA MET A 1 8.71 15.43 -49.54
C MET A 1 8.40 14.68 -48.25
N ARG A 2 7.26 13.98 -48.18
CA ARG A 2 7.11 12.50 -48.29
C ARG A 2 7.91 11.74 -47.22
N ARG A 3 7.21 11.27 -46.15
CA ARG A 3 6.90 9.86 -45.78
C ARG A 3 8.04 9.16 -44.99
N SER A 4 7.85 8.21 -44.06
CA SER A 4 6.74 7.60 -43.31
C SER A 4 7.34 6.52 -42.37
N HIS A 5 6.51 5.99 -41.46
CA HIS A 5 6.65 4.77 -40.61
C HIS A 5 7.29 4.96 -39.23
N ARG A 6 6.52 4.94 -38.13
CA ARG A 6 5.87 3.80 -37.43
C ARG A 6 6.82 2.65 -37.12
N ASN A 7 7.07 2.42 -35.83
CA ASN A 7 7.10 1.08 -35.23
C ASN A 7 6.88 1.17 -33.71
N CYS A 8 5.75 0.61 -33.26
CA CYS A 8 5.51 0.17 -31.88
C CYS A 8 6.16 -1.21 -31.68
N PRO A 9 6.50 -1.61 -30.45
CA PRO A 9 6.61 -3.01 -30.10
C PRO A 9 5.58 -3.38 -29.03
N PHE A 10 4.47 -4.00 -29.44
CA PHE A 10 3.72 -4.93 -28.60
C PHE A 10 4.12 -6.35 -29.06
N PRO A 11 4.56 -7.25 -28.17
CA PRO A 11 4.71 -8.65 -28.53
C PRO A 11 3.37 -9.38 -28.37
N ASP A 12 2.97 -10.09 -29.43
CA ASP A 12 1.85 -11.02 -29.47
C ASP A 12 2.11 -12.24 -28.57
N GLY A 13 1.10 -12.61 -27.77
CA GLY A 13 1.08 -13.84 -26.97
C GLY A 13 -0.33 -14.41 -26.87
N HIS A 14 -0.51 -15.63 -27.39
CA HIS A 14 -1.73 -16.45 -27.29
C HIS A 14 -2.07 -16.82 -25.83
N PRO A 15 -3.34 -17.20 -25.52
CA PRO A 15 -3.84 -17.27 -24.15
C PRO A 15 -3.42 -18.57 -23.46
N HIS A 16 -2.54 -18.47 -22.47
CA HIS A 16 -2.32 -19.52 -21.49
C HIS A 16 -3.08 -19.17 -20.20
N GLY A 17 -3.83 -20.15 -19.69
CA GLY A 17 -4.62 -20.03 -18.46
C GLY A 17 -3.79 -19.60 -17.26
N ARG A 18 -4.46 -18.95 -16.32
CA ARG A 18 -3.97 -18.52 -15.00
C ARG A 18 -2.95 -19.50 -14.41
N THR A 19 -1.66 -19.21 -14.59
CA THR A 19 -0.66 -19.48 -13.57
C THR A 19 -0.68 -18.28 -12.63
N SER A 20 -0.96 -18.54 -11.36
CA SER A 20 -0.80 -17.61 -10.23
C SER A 20 0.43 -16.73 -10.44
N ALA A 21 0.21 -15.45 -10.78
CA ALA A 21 1.25 -14.46 -10.64
C ALA A 21 1.60 -14.42 -9.14
N GLN A 22 2.85 -14.73 -8.82
CA GLN A 22 3.36 -14.62 -7.46
C GLN A 22 3.14 -13.18 -7.01
N ASP A 23 2.42 -12.98 -5.90
CA ASP A 23 2.44 -11.70 -5.22
C ASP A 23 3.90 -11.42 -4.79
N PRO A 24 4.55 -10.35 -5.30
CA PRO A 24 5.95 -10.03 -5.01
C PRO A 24 6.23 -9.82 -3.51
N SER A 25 5.19 -9.69 -2.67
CA SER A 25 5.30 -9.61 -1.21
C SER A 25 5.85 -10.87 -0.52
N PHE A 26 5.91 -12.02 -1.23
CA PHE A 26 6.34 -13.32 -0.67
C PHE A 26 7.70 -13.84 -1.17
N THR A 27 8.44 -13.09 -1.98
CA THR A 27 9.75 -13.56 -2.47
C THR A 27 10.87 -13.40 -1.44
N ASP A 28 11.42 -14.52 -0.98
CA ASP A 28 12.67 -14.54 -0.21
C ASP A 28 13.87 -14.50 -1.18
N ALA A 29 14.54 -13.35 -1.27
CA ALA A 29 15.73 -13.17 -2.11
C ALA A 29 16.95 -13.95 -1.61
N GLN A 30 16.91 -14.53 -0.41
CA GLN A 30 17.99 -15.32 0.17
C GLN A 30 17.52 -16.75 0.40
N GLY A 31 18.31 -17.74 0.00
CA GLY A 31 17.93 -19.16 0.11
C GLY A 31 17.45 -19.54 1.52
N PHE A 32 16.37 -20.34 1.57
CA PHE A 32 15.75 -20.86 2.79
C PHE A 32 16.23 -22.29 3.04
N VAL A 33 16.89 -22.51 4.18
CA VAL A 33 17.56 -23.77 4.52
C VAL A 33 16.72 -24.58 5.51
N GLY A 34 16.53 -25.87 5.20
CA GLY A 34 15.88 -26.83 6.10
C GLY A 34 14.38 -26.59 6.30
N ARG A 35 13.89 -26.98 7.50
CA ARG A 35 12.51 -26.77 7.99
C ARG A 35 11.39 -27.49 7.22
N VAL A 36 11.70 -28.61 6.57
CA VAL A 36 10.72 -29.38 5.80
C VAL A 36 9.61 -29.92 6.72
N ASP A 37 9.98 -30.43 7.89
CA ASP A 37 9.04 -30.99 8.86
C ASP A 37 8.17 -29.90 9.50
N GLU A 38 8.74 -28.75 9.85
CA GLU A 38 8.00 -27.63 10.42
C GLU A 38 7.05 -27.01 9.40
N LEU A 39 7.42 -26.91 8.12
CA LEU A 39 6.52 -26.48 7.05
C LEU A 39 5.36 -27.47 6.88
N ALA A 40 5.64 -28.78 6.88
CA ALA A 40 4.60 -29.81 6.80
C ALA A 40 3.68 -29.79 8.03
N GLN A 41 4.23 -29.58 9.22
CA GLN A 41 3.46 -29.44 10.45
C GLN A 41 2.61 -28.17 10.44
N LEU A 42 3.15 -27.03 10.00
CA LEU A 42 2.42 -25.78 9.90
C LEU A 42 1.25 -25.89 8.92
N ALA A 43 1.47 -26.52 7.76
CA ALA A 43 0.39 -26.78 6.80
C ALA A 43 -0.72 -27.66 7.40
N ARG A 44 -0.37 -28.71 8.15
CA ARG A 44 -1.36 -29.57 8.86
C ARG A 44 -2.12 -28.81 9.94
N LEU A 45 -1.43 -27.98 10.73
CA LEU A 45 -2.07 -27.15 11.75
C LEU A 45 -3.02 -26.13 11.12
N LEU A 46 -2.60 -25.52 10.00
CA LEU A 46 -3.47 -24.64 9.25
C LEU A 46 -4.70 -25.38 8.75
N ASP A 47 -4.63 -26.67 8.42
CA ASP A 47 -5.79 -27.47 8.00
C ASP A 47 -6.78 -27.74 9.15
N SER A 48 -6.28 -28.02 10.36
CA SER A 48 -7.09 -28.38 11.54
C SER A 48 -7.53 -27.21 12.42
N SER A 49 -6.89 -26.05 12.30
CA SER A 49 -7.08 -24.90 13.19
C SER A 49 -7.22 -23.61 12.40
N ARG A 50 -8.16 -22.75 12.83
CA ARG A 50 -8.39 -21.45 12.17
C ARG A 50 -7.42 -20.37 12.61
N LEU A 51 -6.80 -20.51 13.78
CA LEU A 51 -5.71 -19.66 14.23
C LEU A 51 -4.50 -20.52 14.55
N VAL A 52 -3.39 -20.23 13.89
CA VAL A 52 -2.10 -20.86 14.15
C VAL A 52 -1.09 -19.78 14.43
N THR A 53 -0.37 -19.89 15.56
CA THR A 53 0.72 -18.98 15.88
C THR A 53 2.04 -19.72 15.85
N VAL A 54 2.96 -19.26 15.01
CA VAL A 54 4.36 -19.68 15.05
C VAL A 54 5.04 -18.87 16.15
N ALA A 55 5.28 -19.54 17.28
CA ALA A 55 5.88 -18.93 18.46
C ALA A 55 7.37 -19.31 18.58
N GLY A 56 8.23 -18.35 18.85
CA GLY A 56 9.66 -18.65 18.98
C GLY A 56 10.52 -17.43 19.25
N VAL A 57 11.77 -17.69 19.62
CA VAL A 57 12.74 -16.64 19.97
C VAL A 57 12.99 -15.66 18.80
N GLY A 58 13.51 -14.48 19.09
CA GLY A 58 13.90 -13.53 18.05
C GLY A 58 14.91 -14.14 17.07
N GLY A 59 14.81 -13.82 15.78
CA GLY A 59 15.79 -14.28 14.78
C GLY A 59 15.71 -15.77 14.41
N VAL A 60 14.73 -16.52 14.91
CA VAL A 60 14.56 -17.95 14.61
C VAL A 60 13.96 -18.24 13.22
N GLY A 61 13.52 -17.21 12.49
CA GLY A 61 12.97 -17.33 11.14
C GLY A 61 11.44 -17.50 11.06
N LYS A 62 10.69 -17.07 12.08
CA LYS A 62 9.21 -17.19 12.12
C LYS A 62 8.53 -16.57 10.89
N SER A 63 8.85 -15.31 10.60
CA SER A 63 8.29 -14.57 9.46
C SER A 63 8.61 -15.29 8.15
N ARG A 64 9.87 -15.71 7.95
CA ARG A 64 10.28 -16.46 6.74
C ARG A 64 9.53 -17.80 6.60
N LEU A 65 9.37 -18.54 7.71
CA LEU A 65 8.61 -19.80 7.71
C LEU A 65 7.14 -19.57 7.35
N ALA A 66 6.51 -18.54 7.94
CA ALA A 66 5.12 -18.20 7.69
C ALA A 66 4.90 -17.76 6.24
N THR A 67 5.71 -16.84 5.72
CA THR A 67 5.71 -16.41 4.31
C THR A 67 5.82 -17.61 3.37
N ARG A 68 6.79 -18.50 3.58
CA ARG A 68 6.99 -19.68 2.73
C ARG A 68 5.84 -20.68 2.81
N CYS A 69 5.28 -20.89 4.00
CA CYS A 69 4.09 -21.71 4.17
C CYS A 69 2.90 -21.10 3.42
N ALA A 70 2.69 -19.80 3.59
CA ALA A 70 1.59 -19.05 2.98
C ALA A 70 1.63 -19.16 1.45
N THR A 71 2.80 -19.02 0.82
CA THR A 71 3.00 -19.27 -0.61
C THR A 71 2.67 -20.72 -0.99
N ALA A 72 3.09 -21.69 -0.20
CA ALA A 72 2.84 -23.11 -0.48
C ALA A 72 1.35 -23.49 -0.38
N VAL A 73 0.59 -22.80 0.47
CA VAL A 73 -0.85 -23.07 0.69
C VAL A 73 -1.78 -22.10 -0.03
N GLN A 74 -1.26 -21.14 -0.81
CA GLN A 74 -2.06 -20.07 -1.40
C GLN A 74 -3.26 -20.58 -2.22
N ASN A 75 -3.08 -21.69 -2.94
CA ASN A 75 -4.13 -22.28 -3.78
C ASN A 75 -5.29 -22.90 -2.98
N ARG A 76 -5.19 -22.99 -1.64
CA ARG A 76 -6.26 -23.50 -0.76
C ARG A 76 -7.30 -22.44 -0.40
N TYR A 77 -6.97 -21.17 -0.58
CA TYR A 77 -7.79 -20.03 -0.16
C TYR A 77 -8.35 -19.34 -1.40
N ALA A 78 -9.66 -19.47 -1.62
CA ALA A 78 -10.32 -18.94 -2.81
C ALA A 78 -10.19 -17.41 -2.90
N ASP A 79 -10.18 -16.74 -1.75
CA ASP A 79 -10.10 -15.27 -1.62
C ASP A 79 -8.68 -14.77 -1.31
N GLY A 80 -7.68 -15.65 -1.45
CA GLY A 80 -6.27 -15.29 -1.39
C GLY A 80 -5.62 -15.33 0.00
N VAL A 81 -4.36 -14.90 0.02
CA VAL A 81 -3.48 -14.88 1.20
C VAL A 81 -2.91 -13.48 1.33
N HIS A 82 -3.11 -12.86 2.49
CA HIS A 82 -2.84 -11.45 2.70
C HIS A 82 -1.89 -11.26 3.88
N ARG A 83 -0.80 -10.51 3.68
CA ARG A 83 0.21 -10.27 4.71
C ARG A 83 -0.06 -8.96 5.44
N VAL A 84 0.01 -9.00 6.76
CA VAL A 84 -0.26 -7.85 7.65
C VAL A 84 0.96 -7.64 8.55
N GLU A 85 1.69 -6.55 8.34
CA GLU A 85 2.85 -6.20 9.17
C GLU A 85 2.44 -5.18 10.26
N LEU A 86 2.45 -5.62 11.52
CA LEU A 86 2.08 -4.79 12.68
C LEU A 86 3.29 -4.25 13.46
N ALA A 87 4.51 -4.65 13.10
CA ALA A 87 5.73 -4.27 13.82
C ALA A 87 5.93 -2.75 13.93
N ALA A 88 5.51 -1.99 12.91
CA ALA A 88 5.63 -0.54 12.87
C ALA A 88 4.39 0.22 13.38
N VAL A 89 3.27 -0.48 13.65
CA VAL A 89 2.02 0.12 14.12
C VAL A 89 2.09 0.27 15.64
N ARG A 90 1.86 1.45 16.21
CA ARG A 90 1.89 1.63 17.67
C ARG A 90 0.53 2.03 18.24
N ASP A 91 -0.25 2.83 17.52
CA ASP A 91 -1.65 3.09 17.84
C ASP A 91 -2.54 1.84 17.61
N PRO A 92 -3.18 1.28 18.65
CA PRO A 92 -4.11 0.16 18.48
C PRO A 92 -5.30 0.46 17.55
N GLY A 93 -5.69 1.73 17.41
CA GLY A 93 -6.74 2.15 16.49
C GLY A 93 -6.40 1.83 15.02
N LEU A 94 -5.11 1.78 14.69
CA LEU A 94 -4.64 1.51 13.33
C LEU A 94 -4.61 0.02 12.96
N ILE A 95 -4.76 -0.91 13.90
CA ILE A 95 -4.75 -2.36 13.58
C ILE A 95 -5.81 -2.68 12.52
N GLY A 96 -7.04 -2.19 12.71
CA GLY A 96 -8.12 -2.38 11.73
C GLY A 96 -7.82 -1.75 10.38
N HIS A 97 -7.17 -0.57 10.37
CA HIS A 97 -6.75 0.08 9.13
C HIS A 97 -5.69 -0.76 8.39
N THR A 98 -4.70 -1.31 9.09
CA THR A 98 -3.63 -2.13 8.48
C THR A 98 -4.17 -3.47 7.94
N LEU A 99 -5.16 -4.08 8.62
CA LEU A 99 -5.84 -5.28 8.08
C LEU A 99 -6.69 -4.94 6.85
N ALA A 100 -7.39 -3.80 6.86
CA ALA A 100 -8.18 -3.35 5.71
C ALA A 100 -7.27 -3.01 4.52
N GLU A 101 -6.13 -2.37 4.78
CA GLU A 101 -5.09 -2.07 3.79
C GLU A 101 -4.56 -3.33 3.11
N ALA A 102 -4.32 -4.41 3.87
CA ALA A 102 -3.89 -5.69 3.30
C ALA A 102 -4.95 -6.36 2.40
N LEU A 103 -6.20 -5.91 2.42
CA LEU A 103 -7.30 -6.38 1.56
C LEU A 103 -7.72 -5.34 0.50
N ASP A 104 -6.97 -4.25 0.35
CA ASP A 104 -7.34 -3.09 -0.49
C ASP A 104 -8.72 -2.49 -0.13
N LEU A 105 -9.08 -2.50 1.16
CA LEU A 105 -10.35 -2.00 1.70
C LEU A 105 -10.23 -0.62 2.37
N THR A 106 -9.17 0.14 2.06
CA THR A 106 -8.83 1.42 2.69
C THR A 106 -9.91 2.50 2.56
N HIS A 107 -10.86 2.32 1.64
CA HIS A 107 -11.83 3.34 1.24
C HIS A 107 -13.22 3.18 1.87
N ARG A 108 -13.38 2.35 2.92
CA ARG A 108 -14.72 1.96 3.38
C ARG A 108 -15.53 3.01 4.23
N GLY A 109 -15.62 4.26 3.76
CA GLY A 109 -16.61 5.25 4.22
C GLY A 109 -16.42 5.74 5.64
N SER A 110 -17.45 6.32 6.25
CA SER A 110 -17.42 6.77 7.66
C SER A 110 -17.53 5.61 8.67
N ARG A 111 -17.74 4.37 8.19
CA ARG A 111 -17.85 3.20 9.05
C ARG A 111 -16.49 2.85 9.67
N PRO A 112 -16.46 2.38 10.93
CA PRO A 112 -15.24 1.88 11.53
C PRO A 112 -14.61 0.76 10.66
N PRO A 113 -13.27 0.73 10.48
CA PRO A 113 -12.61 -0.31 9.69
C PRO A 113 -12.92 -1.73 10.16
N GLN A 114 -13.25 -1.90 11.44
CA GLN A 114 -13.59 -3.18 12.06
C GLN A 114 -14.91 -3.73 11.51
N GLU A 115 -15.95 -2.90 11.42
CA GLU A 115 -17.25 -3.30 10.85
C GLU A 115 -17.12 -3.68 9.38
N VAL A 116 -16.34 -2.90 8.65
CA VAL A 116 -16.00 -3.14 7.25
C VAL A 116 -15.33 -4.50 7.04
N LEU A 117 -14.35 -4.83 7.88
CA LEU A 117 -13.66 -6.09 7.84
C LEU A 117 -14.62 -7.25 8.15
N LEU A 118 -15.50 -7.10 9.15
CA LEU A 118 -16.48 -8.12 9.50
C LEU A 118 -17.42 -8.42 8.33
N ASP A 119 -18.00 -7.40 7.70
CA ASP A 119 -18.88 -7.54 6.53
C ASP A 119 -18.17 -8.21 5.35
N HIS A 120 -16.94 -7.77 5.05
CA HIS A 120 -16.19 -8.30 3.91
C HIS A 120 -15.76 -9.76 4.09
N LEU A 121 -15.43 -10.15 5.32
CA LEU A 121 -14.88 -11.48 5.63
C LEU A 121 -15.96 -12.54 5.85
N ALA A 122 -17.22 -12.15 6.08
CA ALA A 122 -18.30 -13.05 6.47
C ALA A 122 -18.43 -14.30 5.57
N ASP A 123 -18.41 -14.11 4.25
CA ASP A 123 -18.62 -15.17 3.26
C ASP A 123 -17.34 -15.62 2.53
N ARG A 124 -16.15 -15.16 2.97
CA ARG A 124 -14.87 -15.38 2.28
C ARG A 124 -13.97 -16.41 2.96
N GLN A 125 -13.19 -17.12 2.15
CA GLN A 125 -12.17 -18.08 2.56
C GLN A 125 -10.77 -17.53 2.26
N LEU A 126 -10.18 -16.84 3.24
CA LEU A 126 -8.85 -16.26 3.13
C LEU A 126 -7.94 -16.56 4.32
N LEU A 127 -6.64 -16.38 4.10
CA LEU A 127 -5.60 -16.49 5.12
C LEU A 127 -4.95 -15.13 5.37
N PHE A 128 -5.01 -14.64 6.61
CA PHE A 128 -4.13 -13.56 7.05
C PHE A 128 -2.82 -14.08 7.62
N VAL A 129 -1.70 -13.52 7.17
CA VAL A 129 -0.37 -13.72 7.77
C VAL A 129 -0.03 -12.49 8.59
N VAL A 130 -0.23 -12.54 9.91
CA VAL A 130 -0.05 -11.41 10.83
C VAL A 130 1.32 -11.49 11.50
N ASP A 131 2.19 -10.51 11.25
CA ASP A 131 3.54 -10.46 11.79
C ASP A 131 3.76 -9.27 12.73
N GLY A 132 4.59 -9.46 13.76
CA GLY A 132 5.05 -8.38 14.63
C GLY A 132 3.99 -7.80 15.57
N PHE A 133 3.05 -8.61 16.06
CA PHE A 133 1.94 -8.15 16.90
C PHE A 133 2.29 -7.96 18.39
N GLU A 134 3.52 -8.22 18.84
CA GLU A 134 3.81 -8.47 20.26
C GLU A 134 3.46 -7.32 21.23
N HIS A 135 3.69 -6.08 20.80
CA HIS A 135 3.38 -4.85 21.55
C HIS A 135 1.90 -4.48 21.51
N LEU A 136 1.13 -5.07 20.59
CA LEU A 136 -0.31 -4.89 20.41
C LEU A 136 -1.09 -6.19 20.66
N ALA A 137 -0.50 -7.14 21.38
CA ALA A 137 -1.05 -8.51 21.40
C ALA A 137 -2.45 -8.58 22.00
N VAL A 138 -2.78 -7.74 22.98
CA VAL A 138 -4.11 -7.75 23.63
C VAL A 138 -5.17 -7.24 22.66
N GLU A 139 -4.89 -6.11 22.01
CA GLU A 139 -5.79 -5.44 21.08
C GLU A 139 -5.93 -6.23 19.78
N CYS A 140 -4.83 -6.81 19.30
CA CYS A 140 -4.81 -7.72 18.17
C CYS A 140 -5.62 -8.99 18.48
N ALA A 141 -5.43 -9.61 19.65
CA ALA A 141 -6.21 -10.79 20.06
C ALA A 141 -7.72 -10.50 20.13
N ARG A 142 -8.10 -9.32 20.65
CA ARG A 142 -9.51 -8.88 20.70
C ARG A 142 -10.10 -8.79 19.29
N LEU A 143 -9.44 -8.06 18.39
CA LEU A 143 -9.93 -7.90 17.02
C LEU A 143 -9.97 -9.25 16.27
N VAL A 144 -8.92 -10.06 16.38
CA VAL A 144 -8.88 -11.39 15.76
C VAL A 144 -10.03 -12.27 16.26
N THR A 145 -10.35 -12.22 17.55
CA THR A 145 -11.48 -12.97 18.13
C THR A 145 -12.81 -12.52 17.52
N GLU A 146 -13.02 -11.21 17.38
CA GLU A 146 -14.21 -10.63 16.76
C GLU A 146 -14.33 -11.05 15.29
N LEU A 147 -13.26 -10.91 14.51
CA LEU A 147 -13.22 -11.30 13.09
C LEU A 147 -13.48 -12.80 12.90
N MET A 148 -12.85 -13.65 13.71
CA MET A 148 -13.03 -15.10 13.61
C MET A 148 -14.43 -15.56 14.02
N ALA A 149 -15.12 -14.83 14.90
CA ALA A 149 -16.49 -15.13 15.27
C ALA A 149 -17.47 -14.84 14.12
N ALA A 150 -17.25 -13.75 13.37
CA ALA A 150 -18.13 -13.36 12.27
C ALA A 150 -17.79 -14.04 10.93
N ALA A 151 -16.53 -14.40 10.69
CA ALA A 151 -16.06 -14.91 9.41
C ALA A 151 -15.63 -16.38 9.51
N PRO A 152 -16.51 -17.37 9.36
CA PRO A 152 -16.17 -18.79 9.54
C PRO A 152 -15.09 -19.30 8.57
N GLY A 153 -14.98 -18.70 7.38
CA GLY A 153 -13.96 -19.02 6.38
C GLY A 153 -12.57 -18.42 6.65
N LEU A 154 -12.47 -17.47 7.59
CA LEU A 154 -11.21 -16.80 7.93
C LEU A 154 -10.25 -17.73 8.67
N ARG A 155 -9.00 -17.80 8.19
CA ARG A 155 -7.86 -18.38 8.89
C ARG A 155 -6.76 -17.34 9.11
N ILE A 156 -6.03 -17.49 10.21
CA ILE A 156 -4.98 -16.56 10.62
C ILE A 156 -3.72 -17.36 10.97
N LEU A 157 -2.62 -16.99 10.35
CA LEU A 157 -1.26 -17.42 10.65
C LEU A 157 -0.52 -16.24 11.30
N ALA A 158 -0.32 -16.30 12.61
CA ALA A 158 0.36 -15.25 13.33
C ALA A 158 1.83 -15.63 13.60
N THR A 159 2.76 -14.67 13.56
CA THR A 159 4.17 -14.86 13.93
C THR A 159 4.53 -13.94 15.08
N GLY A 160 5.01 -14.52 16.18
CA GLY A 160 5.32 -13.73 17.38
C GLY A 160 6.24 -14.45 18.36
N ARG A 161 6.74 -13.72 19.35
CA ARG A 161 7.53 -14.32 20.46
C ARG A 161 6.70 -15.14 21.43
N ARG A 162 5.40 -14.85 21.50
CA ARG A 162 4.43 -15.51 22.36
C ARG A 162 3.16 -15.81 21.56
N PRO A 163 2.34 -16.77 22.02
CA PRO A 163 0.99 -16.95 21.52
C PRO A 163 0.18 -15.65 21.62
N LEU A 164 -0.77 -15.46 20.71
CA LEU A 164 -1.69 -14.32 20.68
C LEU A 164 -2.70 -14.38 21.85
N GLY A 165 -3.08 -15.58 22.28
CA GLY A 165 -3.87 -15.84 23.49
C GLY A 165 -5.40 -16.05 23.35
N PRO A 166 -6.05 -16.22 22.19
CA PRO A 166 -7.47 -16.56 22.16
C PRO A 166 -7.75 -18.05 22.42
N VAL A 167 -9.00 -18.38 22.76
CA VAL A 167 -9.46 -19.66 23.34
C VAL A 167 -9.31 -20.88 22.41
N ALA A 168 -8.97 -20.70 21.13
CA ALA A 168 -8.82 -21.78 20.14
C ALA A 168 -7.56 -21.60 19.24
N GLU A 169 -6.43 -21.25 19.86
CA GLU A 169 -5.15 -21.06 19.19
C GLU A 169 -4.32 -22.34 19.14
N ALA A 170 -3.90 -22.77 17.94
CA ALA A 170 -2.86 -23.77 17.80
C ALA A 170 -1.48 -23.09 17.79
N VAL A 171 -0.55 -23.55 18.62
CA VAL A 171 0.78 -22.98 18.69
C VAL A 171 1.79 -23.94 18.07
N LEU A 172 2.53 -23.47 17.08
CA LEU A 172 3.71 -24.14 16.56
C LEU A 172 4.97 -23.53 17.20
N PRO A 173 5.57 -24.16 18.22
CA PRO A 173 6.84 -23.70 18.76
C PRO A 173 7.96 -23.93 17.74
N LEU A 174 8.53 -22.85 17.22
CA LEU A 174 9.65 -22.92 16.28
C LEU A 174 10.97 -23.00 17.05
N ALA A 175 11.57 -24.20 17.06
CA ALA A 175 12.90 -24.43 17.63
C ALA A 175 13.99 -23.77 16.75
N PRO A 176 15.22 -23.59 17.23
CA PRO A 176 16.37 -23.27 16.36
C PRO A 176 16.66 -24.36 15.32
N LEU A 177 17.55 -24.09 14.37
CA LEU A 177 17.93 -25.06 13.34
C LEU A 177 18.67 -26.26 13.95
N ALA A 178 18.44 -27.44 13.36
CA ALA A 178 19.29 -28.59 13.60
C ALA A 178 20.72 -28.31 13.12
N GLU A 179 21.71 -29.01 13.67
CA GLU A 179 23.12 -28.74 13.39
C GLU A 179 23.45 -28.80 11.89
N ALA A 180 22.94 -29.79 11.17
CA ALA A 180 23.16 -29.93 9.73
C ALA A 180 22.65 -28.71 8.94
N ASP A 181 21.42 -28.27 9.23
CA ASP A 181 20.81 -27.10 8.61
C ASP A 181 21.52 -25.80 9.01
N ALA A 182 21.97 -25.70 10.27
CA ALA A 182 22.72 -24.57 10.77
C ALA A 182 24.09 -24.43 10.07
N VAL A 183 24.79 -25.55 9.84
CA VAL A 183 26.06 -25.59 9.10
C VAL A 183 25.85 -25.27 7.63
N GLN A 184 24.79 -25.79 7.02
CA GLN A 184 24.42 -25.45 5.65
C GLN A 184 24.14 -23.94 5.53
N LEU A 185 23.30 -23.38 6.41
CA LEU A 185 23.02 -21.95 6.44
C LEU A 185 24.30 -21.13 6.61
N PHE A 186 25.16 -21.50 7.58
CA PHE A 186 26.44 -20.81 7.78
C PHE A 186 27.27 -20.82 6.50
N THR A 187 27.37 -21.97 5.82
CA THR A 187 28.18 -22.13 4.61
C THR A 187 27.63 -21.29 3.46
N GLU A 188 26.32 -21.29 3.24
CA GLU A 188 25.68 -20.47 2.21
C GLU A 188 25.91 -18.97 2.46
N ARG A 189 25.76 -18.51 3.70
CA ARG A 189 25.94 -17.09 4.05
C ARG A 189 27.41 -16.68 4.05
N ALA A 190 28.30 -17.57 4.49
CA ALA A 190 29.74 -17.37 4.46
C ALA A 190 30.25 -17.23 3.03
N ALA A 191 29.72 -18.00 2.08
CA ALA A 191 30.06 -17.88 0.67
C ALA A 191 29.62 -16.53 0.07
N LEU A 192 28.55 -15.91 0.57
CA LEU A 192 28.14 -14.58 0.15
C LEU A 192 29.08 -13.49 0.71
N ALA A 193 29.51 -13.61 1.97
CA ALA A 193 30.41 -12.66 2.62
C ALA A 193 31.86 -12.79 2.13
N LEU A 194 32.30 -14.02 1.83
CA LEU A 194 33.62 -14.36 1.35
C LEU A 194 33.47 -15.35 0.17
N PRO A 195 33.47 -14.87 -1.09
CA PRO A 195 33.18 -15.70 -2.28
C PRO A 195 34.02 -16.98 -2.43
N ARG A 196 35.22 -17.00 -1.83
CA ARG A 196 36.15 -18.14 -1.83
C ARG A 196 35.94 -19.13 -0.68
N PHE A 197 35.03 -18.86 0.25
CA PHE A 197 34.74 -19.74 1.38
C PHE A 197 34.10 -21.05 0.88
N ARG A 198 34.65 -22.19 1.28
CA ARG A 198 34.09 -23.52 1.04
C ARG A 198 34.20 -24.34 2.32
N LEU A 199 33.17 -25.13 2.61
CA LEU A 199 33.23 -26.11 3.69
C LEU A 199 34.17 -27.25 3.26
N THR A 200 35.19 -27.51 4.05
CA THR A 200 36.19 -28.57 3.85
C THR A 200 36.31 -29.41 5.11
N GLY A 201 36.93 -30.59 5.02
CA GLY A 201 37.18 -31.42 6.20
C GLY A 201 37.95 -30.68 7.30
N ASP A 202 38.87 -29.79 6.91
CA ASP A 202 39.72 -29.05 7.84
C ASP A 202 38.98 -27.95 8.62
N ASN A 203 37.90 -27.38 8.08
CA ASN A 203 37.16 -26.27 8.71
C ASN A 203 35.78 -26.67 9.23
N GLN A 204 35.30 -27.88 8.91
CA GLN A 204 33.97 -28.37 9.29
C GLN A 204 33.75 -28.37 10.81
N ALA A 205 34.72 -28.86 11.58
CA ALA A 205 34.62 -28.90 13.04
C ALA A 205 34.50 -27.50 13.65
N ALA A 206 35.22 -26.52 13.09
CA ALA A 206 35.15 -25.14 13.52
C ALA A 206 33.78 -24.51 13.20
N VAL A 207 33.22 -24.76 12.02
CA VAL A 207 31.87 -24.31 11.65
C VAL A 207 30.80 -24.93 12.55
N GLN A 208 30.88 -26.24 12.80
CA GLN A 208 29.96 -26.94 13.71
C GLN A 208 29.98 -26.34 15.11
N GLU A 209 31.17 -26.08 15.65
CA GLU A 209 31.32 -25.47 16.97
C GLU A 209 30.77 -24.04 17.02
N ILE A 210 30.93 -23.24 15.96
CA ILE A 210 30.27 -21.92 15.85
C ILE A 210 28.75 -22.08 15.87
N CYS A 211 28.18 -22.92 15.01
CA CYS A 211 26.75 -23.15 14.92
C CYS A 211 26.15 -23.63 16.25
N ARG A 212 26.86 -24.53 16.95
CA ARG A 212 26.49 -25.04 18.27
C ARG A 212 26.45 -23.94 19.33
N ARG A 213 27.46 -23.06 19.36
CA ARG A 213 27.51 -21.91 20.30
C ARG A 213 26.48 -20.84 20.00
N LEU A 214 26.08 -20.70 18.74
CA LEU A 214 25.01 -19.80 18.32
C LEU A 214 23.62 -20.42 18.52
N ASP A 215 23.52 -21.55 19.24
CA ASP A 215 22.30 -22.30 19.54
C ASP A 215 21.46 -22.64 18.29
N GLY A 216 22.07 -22.71 17.10
CA GLY A 216 21.34 -22.93 15.85
C GLY A 216 20.40 -21.78 15.44
N ILE A 217 20.53 -20.58 16.01
CA ILE A 217 19.65 -19.45 15.69
C ILE A 217 20.02 -18.87 14.31
N PRO A 218 19.15 -18.91 13.28
CA PRO A 218 19.44 -18.45 11.93
C PRO A 218 20.02 -17.05 11.85
N LEU A 219 19.40 -16.06 12.50
CA LEU A 219 19.91 -14.70 12.49
C LEU A 219 21.31 -14.59 13.12
N ALA A 220 21.56 -15.35 14.19
CA ALA A 220 22.87 -15.34 14.85
C ALA A 220 23.94 -15.95 13.94
N ILE A 221 23.59 -17.02 13.22
CA ILE A 221 24.43 -17.68 12.22
C ILE A 221 24.72 -16.73 11.05
N GLU A 222 23.70 -16.06 10.51
CA GLU A 222 23.83 -15.07 9.43
C GLU A 222 24.77 -13.93 9.85
N LEU A 223 24.57 -13.37 11.04
CA LEU A 223 25.44 -12.33 11.59
C LEU A 223 26.89 -12.80 11.75
N ALA A 224 27.12 -14.03 12.22
CA ALA A 224 28.46 -14.59 12.40
C ALA A 224 29.14 -14.91 11.06
N ALA A 225 28.42 -15.51 10.12
CA ALA A 225 28.93 -15.82 8.78
C ALA A 225 29.29 -14.56 7.99
N GLY A 226 28.48 -13.49 8.14
CA GLY A 226 28.79 -12.16 7.58
C GLY A 226 30.13 -11.59 8.05
N ARG A 227 30.63 -11.98 9.23
CA ARG A 227 31.93 -11.52 9.76
C ARG A 227 33.14 -12.12 9.08
N LEU A 228 32.98 -13.16 8.25
CA LEU A 228 34.10 -13.76 7.53
C LEU A 228 34.72 -12.84 6.46
N SER A 229 34.07 -11.71 6.16
CA SER A 229 34.65 -10.62 5.37
C SER A 229 35.79 -9.90 6.09
N ALA A 230 35.80 -9.89 7.44
CA ALA A 230 36.75 -9.14 8.26
C ALA A 230 37.56 -10.02 9.23
N LEU A 231 37.08 -11.21 9.57
CA LEU A 231 37.67 -12.11 10.57
C LEU A 231 37.85 -13.51 10.01
N SER A 232 38.89 -14.22 10.45
CA SER A 232 39.02 -15.66 10.18
C SER A 232 38.06 -16.47 11.05
N LEU A 233 37.79 -17.71 10.64
CA LEU A 233 36.92 -18.65 11.36
C LEU A 233 37.37 -18.87 12.81
N ASP A 234 38.68 -19.03 13.04
CA ASP A 234 39.25 -19.21 14.38
C ASP A 234 39.08 -17.98 15.28
N HIS A 235 39.17 -16.78 14.69
CA HIS A 235 38.93 -15.55 15.42
C HIS A 235 37.45 -15.38 15.81
N VAL A 236 36.52 -15.85 14.98
CA VAL A 236 35.09 -15.89 15.31
C VAL A 236 34.85 -16.83 16.49
N LEU A 237 35.41 -18.05 16.45
CA LEU A 237 35.30 -19.02 17.54
C LEU A 237 35.84 -18.50 18.88
N LYS A 238 37.07 -17.99 18.88
CA LYS A 238 37.74 -17.50 20.09
C LYS A 238 36.96 -16.37 20.76
N ARG A 239 36.40 -15.45 19.97
CA ARG A 239 35.61 -14.33 20.50
C ARG A 239 34.25 -14.75 21.07
N LEU A 240 33.61 -15.77 20.48
CA LEU A 240 32.40 -16.35 21.06
C LEU A 240 32.72 -16.97 22.43
N ASP A 241 33.83 -17.71 22.56
CA ASP A 241 34.28 -18.34 23.81
C ASP A 241 34.42 -17.33 24.97
N ASP A 242 35.14 -16.24 24.74
CA ASP A 242 35.44 -15.25 25.77
C ASP A 242 34.16 -14.59 26.31
N ARG A 243 33.15 -14.37 25.44
CA ARG A 243 31.89 -13.71 25.78
C ARG A 243 30.90 -14.62 26.50
N PHE A 244 30.75 -15.87 26.06
CA PHE A 244 29.91 -16.83 26.78
C PHE A 244 30.42 -17.02 28.22
N ARG A 245 31.75 -17.07 28.42
CA ARG A 245 32.37 -17.13 29.75
C ARG A 245 32.09 -15.89 30.61
N LEU A 246 32.15 -14.69 30.04
CA LEU A 246 31.84 -13.43 30.74
C LEU A 246 30.36 -13.33 31.14
N LEU A 247 29.43 -13.82 30.30
CA LEU A 247 27.98 -13.76 30.56
C LEU A 247 27.51 -14.81 31.57
N THR A 248 28.13 -16.00 31.61
CA THR A 248 27.88 -17.00 32.65
C THR A 248 28.24 -16.52 34.05
N GLY A 249 29.03 -15.44 34.19
CA GLY A 249 29.41 -14.85 35.47
C GLY A 249 28.49 -13.75 36.01
N GLY A 250 27.55 -13.20 35.22
CA GLY A 250 26.94 -11.88 35.54
C GLY A 250 25.42 -11.70 35.41
N GLY A 251 24.64 -12.64 34.86
CA GLY A 251 23.21 -12.40 34.59
C GLY A 251 22.27 -13.48 35.11
N ARG A 252 21.53 -13.22 36.20
CA ARG A 252 20.41 -14.06 36.65
C ARG A 252 19.10 -13.55 36.02
N GLY A 253 18.47 -14.33 35.14
CA GLY A 253 17.04 -14.13 34.82
C GLY A 253 16.53 -14.44 33.40
N LEU A 254 17.38 -14.59 32.37
CA LEU A 254 16.92 -14.91 31.00
C LEU A 254 17.17 -16.38 30.62
N PRO A 255 16.26 -17.02 29.85
CA PRO A 255 16.51 -18.35 29.30
C PRO A 255 17.79 -18.36 28.43
N PRO A 256 18.60 -19.45 28.44
CA PRO A 256 19.90 -19.51 27.75
C PRO A 256 19.87 -19.05 26.28
N ARG A 257 18.81 -19.37 25.55
CA ARG A 257 18.67 -19.06 24.12
C ARG A 257 18.46 -17.56 23.83
N HIS A 258 17.79 -16.85 24.75
CA HIS A 258 17.69 -15.39 24.69
C HIS A 258 19.02 -14.72 25.02
N GLN A 259 19.83 -15.35 25.87
CA GLN A 259 21.20 -14.91 26.13
C GLN A 259 22.04 -15.07 24.87
N THR A 260 21.97 -16.18 24.14
CA THR A 260 22.74 -16.39 22.90
C THR A 260 22.46 -15.35 21.83
N LEU A 261 21.20 -15.06 21.48
CA LEU A 261 20.91 -14.00 20.52
C LEU A 261 21.39 -12.63 21.01
N ARG A 262 21.15 -12.29 22.30
CA ARG A 262 21.64 -11.04 22.89
C ARG A 262 23.18 -10.99 22.94
N THR A 263 23.84 -12.14 23.06
CA THR A 263 25.30 -12.29 23.02
C THR A 263 25.82 -12.07 21.61
N THR A 264 25.19 -12.65 20.59
CA THR A 264 25.58 -12.45 19.19
C THR A 264 25.31 -11.02 18.72
N ILE A 265 24.18 -10.43 19.13
CA ILE A 265 23.87 -9.02 18.87
C ILE A 265 24.84 -8.11 19.65
N GLY A 266 25.11 -8.39 20.92
CA GLY A 266 26.09 -7.64 21.74
C GLY A 266 27.52 -7.74 21.20
N TRP A 267 27.92 -8.90 20.69
CA TRP A 267 29.18 -9.10 19.99
C TRP A 267 29.22 -8.38 18.64
N SER A 268 28.13 -8.43 17.87
CA SER A 268 27.99 -7.67 16.62
C SER A 268 28.13 -6.18 16.86
N HIS A 269 27.48 -5.70 17.92
CA HIS A 269 27.60 -4.34 18.43
C HIS A 269 29.04 -4.07 18.87
N GLU A 270 29.77 -5.01 19.46
CA GLU A 270 31.16 -4.78 19.84
C GLU A 270 32.17 -4.73 18.70
N LEU A 271 31.86 -5.41 17.61
CA LEU A 271 32.63 -5.32 16.38
C LEU A 271 32.33 -4.03 15.63
N CYS A 272 31.18 -3.41 15.86
CA CYS A 272 30.94 -2.06 15.43
C CYS A 272 31.96 -1.12 16.12
N THR A 273 32.54 -0.23 15.34
CA THR A 273 33.25 0.95 15.83
C THR A 273 32.31 1.81 16.69
N PRO A 274 32.83 2.66 17.59
CA PRO A 274 31.97 3.52 18.41
C PRO A 274 30.96 4.37 17.57
N PRO A 275 31.35 4.96 16.41
CA PRO A 275 30.41 5.64 15.52
C PRO A 275 29.31 4.73 14.96
N GLU A 276 29.64 3.48 14.57
CA GLU A 276 28.66 2.51 14.06
C GLU A 276 27.65 2.07 15.13
N ARG A 277 28.10 1.85 16.37
CA ARG A 277 27.22 1.54 17.51
C ARG A 277 26.25 2.68 17.77
N LEU A 278 26.78 3.90 17.74
CA LEU A 278 25.99 5.11 17.90
C LEU A 278 24.93 5.19 16.80
N LEU A 279 25.34 5.11 15.53
CA LEU A 279 24.41 5.16 14.42
C LEU A 279 23.34 4.07 14.49
N TRP A 280 23.70 2.81 14.80
CA TRP A 280 22.71 1.74 14.96
C TRP A 280 21.64 2.14 15.96
N ALA A 281 22.01 2.58 17.16
CA ALA A 281 21.01 2.98 18.13
C ALA A 281 20.17 4.17 17.67
N ARG A 282 20.78 5.16 17.01
CA ARG A 282 20.04 6.31 16.46
C ARG A 282 19.03 5.90 15.39
N LEU A 283 19.37 4.92 14.54
CA LEU A 283 18.48 4.39 13.50
C LEU A 283 17.20 3.72 14.05
N THR A 284 17.17 3.40 15.35
CA THR A 284 15.99 2.74 15.94
C THR A 284 14.80 3.67 16.13
N VAL A 285 15.00 4.99 15.97
CA VAL A 285 13.92 5.99 15.97
C VAL A 285 12.98 5.83 14.77
N PHE A 286 13.49 5.35 13.63
CA PHE A 286 12.68 5.09 12.45
C PHE A 286 11.72 3.93 12.72
N ALA A 287 10.45 4.07 12.34
CA ALA A 287 9.45 3.04 12.44
C ALA A 287 9.51 2.09 11.22
N GLY A 288 9.76 2.64 10.03
CA GLY A 288 9.80 1.89 8.78
C GLY A 288 11.20 1.82 8.14
N GLU A 289 11.17 1.83 6.81
CA GLU A 289 12.34 1.95 5.96
C GLU A 289 12.74 3.41 5.80
N PHE A 290 14.04 3.68 5.74
CA PHE A 290 14.59 5.04 5.73
C PHE A 290 15.57 5.22 4.56
N ASP A 291 15.60 6.42 4.00
CA ASP A 291 16.58 6.85 3.00
C ASP A 291 17.82 7.46 3.67
N LEU A 292 18.86 7.76 2.88
CA LEU A 292 20.13 8.24 3.41
C LEU A 292 19.99 9.67 3.97
N GLU A 293 19.23 10.51 3.30
CA GLU A 293 19.01 11.90 3.66
C GLU A 293 18.32 12.02 5.03
N ALA A 294 17.32 11.16 5.30
CA ALA A 294 16.69 11.06 6.60
C ALA A 294 17.69 10.66 7.69
N VAL A 295 18.58 9.71 7.41
CA VAL A 295 19.60 9.27 8.38
C VAL A 295 20.61 10.38 8.64
N GLU A 296 21.09 11.07 7.60
CA GLU A 296 22.03 12.19 7.72
C GLU A 296 21.42 13.33 8.56
N TYR A 297 20.14 13.65 8.36
CA TYR A 297 19.46 14.65 9.17
C TYR A 297 19.17 14.18 10.60
N VAL A 298 18.55 13.01 10.78
CA VAL A 298 18.04 12.59 12.09
C VAL A 298 19.18 12.11 12.99
N CYS A 299 20.13 11.34 12.45
CA CYS A 299 21.14 10.66 13.25
C CYS A 299 22.45 11.44 13.39
N SER A 300 22.64 12.57 12.71
CA SER A 300 23.83 13.40 12.90
C SER A 300 23.83 14.14 14.25
N GLY A 301 25.02 14.45 14.75
CA GLY A 301 25.23 15.21 15.98
C GLY A 301 26.71 15.41 16.29
N PRO A 302 27.05 16.02 17.44
CA PRO A 302 28.45 16.28 17.82
C PRO A 302 29.34 15.03 17.79
N ASP A 303 28.80 13.88 18.22
CA ASP A 303 29.51 12.60 18.28
C ASP A 303 29.48 11.80 16.95
N LEU A 304 28.73 12.27 15.97
CA LEU A 304 28.63 11.68 14.63
C LEU A 304 28.30 12.77 13.60
N PRO A 305 29.32 13.45 13.05
CA PRO A 305 29.13 14.51 12.06
C PRO A 305 28.40 13.99 10.80
N ALA A 306 27.59 14.84 10.16
CA ALA A 306 26.80 14.46 8.98
C ALA A 306 27.64 13.82 7.87
N ASP A 307 28.81 14.38 7.57
CA ASP A 307 29.72 13.88 6.52
C ASP A 307 30.23 12.45 6.78
N SER A 308 30.24 12.01 8.04
CA SER A 308 30.66 10.66 8.43
C SER A 308 29.53 9.63 8.38
N VAL A 309 28.26 10.06 8.39
CA VAL A 309 27.10 9.18 8.50
C VAL A 309 27.08 8.17 7.35
N ARG A 310 27.36 8.60 6.13
CA ARG A 310 27.37 7.73 4.94
C ARG A 310 28.39 6.60 5.05
N GLU A 311 29.61 6.91 5.52
CA GLU A 311 30.67 5.93 5.71
C GLU A 311 30.29 4.92 6.81
N VAL A 312 29.77 5.43 7.93
CA VAL A 312 29.33 4.61 9.06
C VAL A 312 28.13 3.72 8.68
N LEU A 313 27.20 4.22 7.86
CA LEU A 313 26.08 3.46 7.33
C LEU A 313 26.56 2.33 6.40
N ALA A 314 27.59 2.58 5.58
CA ALA A 314 28.23 1.56 4.76
C ALA A 314 28.88 0.47 5.63
N GLY A 315 29.46 0.84 6.77
CA GLY A 315 29.92 -0.09 7.79
C GLY A 315 28.80 -0.98 8.34
N LEU A 316 27.66 -0.39 8.72
CA LEU A 316 26.49 -1.15 9.20
C LEU A 316 25.91 -2.10 8.15
N LEU A 317 25.94 -1.74 6.86
CA LEU A 317 25.58 -2.62 5.75
C LEU A 317 26.54 -3.80 5.62
N ALA A 318 27.85 -3.54 5.65
CA ALA A 318 28.87 -4.59 5.60
C ALA A 318 28.75 -5.56 6.78
N GLN A 319 28.25 -5.06 7.92
CA GLN A 319 28.00 -5.85 9.13
C GLN A 319 26.60 -6.49 9.16
N SER A 320 25.80 -6.35 8.10
CA SER A 320 24.42 -6.88 8.00
C SER A 320 23.49 -6.43 9.13
N VAL A 321 23.77 -5.27 9.73
CA VAL A 321 22.88 -4.64 10.74
C VAL A 321 21.65 -4.04 10.06
N ILE A 322 21.84 -3.55 8.83
CA ILE A 322 20.81 -3.03 7.95
C ILE A 322 20.93 -3.67 6.57
N THR A 323 19.83 -3.68 5.81
CA THR A 323 19.76 -4.20 4.45
C THR A 323 19.24 -3.14 3.49
N ARG A 324 19.62 -3.24 2.21
CA ARG A 324 19.11 -2.39 1.13
C ARG A 324 17.80 -2.96 0.59
N VAL A 325 16.82 -2.10 0.37
CA VAL A 325 15.54 -2.42 -0.26
C VAL A 325 15.32 -1.48 -1.43
N HIS A 326 14.86 -2.02 -2.56
CA HIS A 326 14.44 -1.22 -3.71
C HIS A 326 12.93 -1.04 -3.64
N THR A 327 12.48 0.21 -3.55
CA THR A 327 11.06 0.57 -3.54
C THR A 327 10.75 1.48 -4.74
N PRO A 328 9.46 1.72 -5.05
CA PRO A 328 9.08 2.73 -6.02
C PRO A 328 9.57 4.15 -5.67
N ALA A 329 9.80 4.44 -4.38
CA ALA A 329 10.39 5.68 -3.88
C ALA A 329 11.94 5.70 -3.95
N GLY A 330 12.56 4.71 -4.59
CA GLY A 330 14.01 4.61 -4.75
C GLY A 330 14.66 3.63 -3.78
N MET A 331 15.93 3.87 -3.49
CA MET A 331 16.75 2.97 -2.67
C MET A 331 16.61 3.33 -1.19
N ARG A 332 16.16 2.38 -0.37
CA ARG A 332 15.94 2.55 1.07
C ARG A 332 16.70 1.51 1.89
N TYR A 333 16.77 1.75 3.19
CA TYR A 333 17.40 0.88 4.17
C TYR A 333 16.36 0.37 5.15
N ARG A 334 16.49 -0.90 5.53
CA ARG A 334 15.67 -1.55 6.55
C ARG A 334 16.53 -2.15 7.64
N MET A 335 16.08 -2.03 8.88
CA MET A 335 16.67 -2.71 10.05
C MET A 335 15.72 -3.81 10.53
N LEU A 336 16.28 -4.98 10.86
CA LEU A 336 15.50 -6.08 11.44
C LEU A 336 14.99 -5.74 12.84
N ASP A 337 13.75 -6.10 13.15
CA ASP A 337 13.08 -5.73 14.41
C ASP A 337 13.84 -6.17 15.67
N THR A 338 14.52 -7.32 15.61
CA THR A 338 15.36 -7.80 16.71
C THR A 338 16.57 -6.90 16.97
N LEU A 339 17.17 -6.36 15.90
CA LEU A 339 18.29 -5.41 15.99
C LEU A 339 17.78 -4.04 16.40
N ARG A 340 16.61 -3.62 15.90
CA ARG A 340 15.94 -2.38 16.29
C ARG A 340 15.59 -2.37 17.78
N TYR A 341 15.00 -3.45 18.30
CA TYR A 341 14.69 -3.59 19.72
C TYR A 341 15.94 -3.47 20.60
N TYR A 342 17.03 -4.15 20.22
CA TYR A 342 18.28 -4.07 20.98
C TYR A 342 18.89 -2.66 20.95
N GLY A 343 18.95 -2.03 19.77
CA GLY A 343 19.49 -0.68 19.62
C GLY A 343 18.67 0.38 20.36
N GLY A 344 17.34 0.23 20.42
CA GLY A 344 16.45 1.16 21.11
C GLY A 344 16.66 1.19 22.63
N GLU A 345 16.93 0.03 23.24
CA GLU A 345 17.29 -0.02 24.66
C GLU A 345 18.60 0.72 24.94
N TRP A 346 19.55 0.67 24.01
CA TRP A 346 20.80 1.42 24.14
C TRP A 346 20.62 2.91 23.88
N LEU A 347 19.76 3.30 22.92
CA LEU A 347 19.41 4.71 22.69
C LEU A 347 18.81 5.35 23.95
N LYS A 348 17.92 4.63 24.65
CA LYS A 348 17.38 5.05 25.94
C LYS A 348 18.47 5.16 27.01
N ALA A 349 19.37 4.17 27.08
CA ALA A 349 20.48 4.19 28.04
C ALA A 349 21.46 5.36 27.81
N LEU A 350 21.62 5.81 26.57
CA LEU A 350 22.37 7.02 26.22
C LEU A 350 21.64 8.32 26.59
N GLY A 351 20.33 8.28 26.84
CA GLY A 351 19.51 9.46 27.11
C GLY A 351 19.24 10.34 25.88
N ASP A 352 19.49 9.84 24.66
CA ASP A 352 19.38 10.61 23.42
C ASP A 352 18.02 10.42 22.70
N ASP A 353 17.15 9.53 23.21
CA ASP A 353 15.87 9.15 22.61
C ASP A 353 14.95 10.34 22.31
N VAL A 354 14.72 11.21 23.31
CA VAL A 354 13.81 12.36 23.18
C VAL A 354 14.29 13.32 22.09
N ARG A 355 15.60 13.59 22.03
CA ARG A 355 16.18 14.49 21.01
C ARG A 355 15.99 13.90 19.62
N LEU A 356 16.24 12.61 19.45
CA LEU A 356 16.12 11.98 18.14
C LEU A 356 14.67 11.84 17.68
N ARG A 357 13.73 11.50 18.57
CA ARG A 357 12.31 11.47 18.25
C ARG A 357 11.82 12.82 17.74
N LYS A 358 12.28 13.94 18.35
CA LYS A 358 11.98 15.29 17.86
C LYS A 358 12.60 15.57 16.49
N ARG A 359 13.88 15.26 16.27
CA ARG A 359 14.52 15.41 14.94
C ARG A 359 13.83 14.57 13.87
N HIS A 360 13.43 13.35 14.22
CA HIS A 360 12.67 12.46 13.35
C HIS A 360 11.33 13.08 12.95
N ARG A 361 10.52 13.53 13.91
CA ARG A 361 9.28 14.27 13.64
C ARG A 361 9.54 15.49 12.75
N ASP A 362 10.56 16.28 13.04
CA ASP A 362 10.87 17.50 12.29
C ASP A 362 11.28 17.18 10.84
N TRP A 363 12.00 16.09 10.61
CA TRP A 363 12.31 15.57 9.27
C TRP A 363 11.05 15.20 8.50
N TYR A 364 10.19 14.36 9.10
CA TYR A 364 8.98 13.89 8.43
C TYR A 364 7.92 14.99 8.27
N MET A 365 7.94 16.02 9.14
CA MET A 365 7.21 17.26 8.92
C MET A 365 7.70 18.00 7.66
N GLY A 366 9.03 18.11 7.51
CA GLY A 366 9.66 18.69 6.32
C GLY A 366 9.31 17.90 5.07
N LEU A 367 9.37 16.57 5.12
CA LEU A 367 8.98 15.69 4.03
C LEU A 367 7.51 15.90 3.62
N ALA A 368 6.58 15.89 4.58
CA ALA A 368 5.16 16.10 4.31
C ALA A 368 4.90 17.48 3.68
N THR A 369 5.61 18.52 4.15
CA THR A 369 5.51 19.88 3.61
C THR A 369 6.06 19.96 2.19
N TRP A 370 7.21 19.34 1.93
CA TRP A 370 7.80 19.26 0.60
C TRP A 370 6.87 18.51 -0.37
N CYS A 371 6.33 17.36 0.05
CA CYS A 371 5.36 16.59 -0.70
C CYS A 371 4.10 17.41 -1.03
N GLU A 372 3.56 18.18 -0.07
CA GLU A 372 2.41 19.04 -0.31
C GLU A 372 2.68 20.12 -1.37
N LEU A 373 3.87 20.73 -1.34
CA LEU A 373 4.29 21.73 -2.33
C LEU A 373 4.50 21.11 -3.72
N ASP A 374 5.19 19.97 -3.79
CA ASP A 374 5.46 19.26 -5.05
C ASP A 374 4.23 18.49 -5.57
N TRP A 375 3.12 18.44 -4.82
CA TRP A 375 1.87 17.85 -5.30
C TRP A 375 1.30 18.60 -6.51
N PHE A 376 1.57 19.90 -6.66
CA PHE A 376 1.21 20.65 -7.87
C PHE A 376 2.37 20.66 -8.86
N SER A 377 2.75 19.48 -9.36
CA SER A 377 3.88 19.31 -10.29
C SER A 377 3.78 18.00 -11.09
N PRO A 378 4.68 17.75 -12.07
CA PRO A 378 4.77 16.46 -12.77
C PRO A 378 5.19 15.28 -11.88
N ARG A 379 5.59 15.53 -10.63
CA ARG A 379 6.13 14.53 -9.69
C ARG A 379 5.09 13.91 -8.76
N GLN A 380 3.79 14.14 -8.98
CA GLN A 380 2.72 13.67 -8.09
C GLN A 380 2.79 12.19 -7.71
N LEU A 381 3.16 11.30 -8.64
CA LEU A 381 3.28 9.87 -8.36
C LEU A 381 4.52 9.51 -7.55
N GLU A 382 5.62 10.25 -7.75
CA GLU A 382 6.80 10.14 -6.90
C GLU A 382 6.46 10.60 -5.48
N VAL A 383 5.78 11.74 -5.35
CA VAL A 383 5.27 12.26 -4.07
C VAL A 383 4.38 11.23 -3.36
N ALA A 384 3.41 10.63 -4.07
CA ALA A 384 2.55 9.59 -3.51
C ALA A 384 3.36 8.38 -3.01
N ALA A 385 4.29 7.87 -3.83
CA ALA A 385 5.14 6.74 -3.46
C ALA A 385 6.08 7.04 -2.27
N HIS A 386 6.60 8.27 -2.20
CA HIS A 386 7.44 8.74 -1.11
C HIS A 386 6.65 8.82 0.20
N THR A 387 5.44 9.40 0.16
CA THR A 387 4.56 9.50 1.33
C THR A 387 4.10 8.12 1.81
N GLU A 388 3.74 7.21 0.91
CA GLU A 388 3.39 5.82 1.23
C GLU A 388 4.56 5.11 1.93
N SER A 389 5.77 5.20 1.36
CA SER A 389 6.98 4.58 1.94
C SER A 389 7.34 5.18 3.32
N ALA A 390 7.01 6.45 3.54
CA ALA A 390 7.25 7.17 4.80
C ALA A 390 6.11 7.03 5.81
N LEU A 391 5.00 6.39 5.46
CA LEU A 391 3.79 6.38 6.29
C LEU A 391 4.01 5.83 7.71
N PRO A 392 4.77 4.73 7.94
CA PRO A 392 5.05 4.27 9.29
C PRO A 392 5.74 5.33 10.16
N ASP A 393 6.63 6.11 9.57
CA ASP A 393 7.34 7.18 10.25
C ASP A 393 6.50 8.45 10.42
N LEU A 394 5.63 8.76 9.47
CA LEU A 394 4.63 9.84 9.59
C LEU A 394 3.63 9.55 10.72
N ARG A 395 3.18 8.29 10.86
CA ARG A 395 2.35 7.82 11.99
C ARG A 395 3.10 8.02 13.31
N ALA A 396 4.36 7.59 13.39
CA ALA A 396 5.18 7.78 14.59
C ALA A 396 5.40 9.26 14.95
N ALA A 397 5.51 10.14 13.95
CA ALA A 397 5.60 11.58 14.15
C ALA A 397 4.28 12.19 14.66
N LEU A 398 3.13 11.77 14.12
CA LEU A 398 1.80 12.17 14.60
C LEU A 398 1.56 11.72 16.05
N GLU A 399 1.93 10.49 16.38
CA GLU A 399 1.85 9.97 17.75
C GLU A 399 2.69 10.81 18.72
N LEU A 400 3.95 11.12 18.36
CA LEU A 400 4.81 11.96 19.19
C LEU A 400 4.19 13.34 19.44
N CYS A 401 3.57 13.96 18.43
CA CYS A 401 2.88 15.24 18.58
C CYS A 401 1.70 15.19 19.56
N LEU A 402 1.13 14.01 19.80
CA LEU A 402 0.01 13.79 20.73
C LEU A 402 0.46 13.38 22.13
N GLU A 403 1.76 13.13 22.36
CA GLU A 403 2.29 12.80 23.69
C GLU A 403 2.37 14.03 24.62
N SER A 404 2.37 15.25 24.07
CA SER A 404 2.49 16.50 24.82
C SER A 404 1.57 17.59 24.27
N ASP A 405 0.92 18.33 25.18
CA ASP A 405 0.06 19.46 24.83
C ASP A 405 0.80 20.54 24.02
N GLU A 406 2.08 20.79 24.31
CA GLU A 406 2.91 21.79 23.63
C GLU A 406 3.07 21.52 22.12
N ASP A 407 3.13 20.24 21.75
CA ASP A 407 3.38 19.80 20.38
C ASP A 407 2.08 19.54 19.58
N THR A 408 0.90 19.69 20.19
CA THR A 408 -0.41 19.47 19.55
C THR A 408 -0.56 20.23 18.23
N HIS A 409 -0.08 21.48 18.20
CA HIS A 409 -0.15 22.33 17.00
C HIS A 409 0.66 21.78 15.83
N LEU A 410 1.71 20.99 16.09
CA LEU A 410 2.48 20.27 15.08
C LEU A 410 1.70 19.06 14.58
N GLY A 411 1.03 18.33 15.47
CA GLY A 411 0.13 17.23 15.07
C GLY A 411 -0.99 17.70 14.14
N GLN A 412 -1.65 18.80 14.50
CA GLN A 412 -2.66 19.46 13.65
C GLN A 412 -2.10 19.89 12.30
N HIS A 413 -0.90 20.47 12.29
CA HIS A 413 -0.25 20.88 11.04
C HIS A 413 0.09 19.67 10.17
N LEU A 414 0.74 18.63 10.71
CA LEU A 414 1.13 17.44 9.99
C LEU A 414 -0.07 16.69 9.40
N ALA A 415 -1.09 16.44 10.22
CA ALA A 415 -2.29 15.75 9.77
C ALA A 415 -3.01 16.54 8.66
N GLY A 416 -3.08 17.86 8.77
CA GLY A 416 -3.65 18.74 7.74
C GLY A 416 -2.77 18.85 6.48
N THR A 417 -1.45 18.82 6.60
CA THR A 417 -0.51 18.86 5.46
C THR A 417 -0.59 17.60 4.60
N LEU A 418 -0.90 16.45 5.20
CA LEU A 418 -1.07 15.18 4.49
C LEU A 418 -2.40 15.06 3.70
N TRP A 419 -3.15 16.15 3.52
CA TRP A 419 -4.43 16.15 2.79
C TRP A 419 -4.33 15.53 1.39
N PHE A 420 -3.25 15.79 0.66
CA PHE A 420 -3.06 15.30 -0.71
C PHE A 420 -2.98 13.77 -0.74
N PHE A 421 -2.47 13.17 0.32
CA PHE A 421 -2.36 11.73 0.48
C PHE A 421 -3.67 11.13 1.01
N TRP A 422 -4.28 11.75 2.03
CA TRP A 422 -5.60 11.31 2.55
C TRP A 422 -6.69 11.33 1.48
N VAL A 423 -6.71 12.39 0.67
CA VAL A 423 -7.77 12.65 -0.32
C VAL A 423 -7.34 12.14 -1.69
N GLY A 424 -6.23 12.64 -2.20
CA GLY A 424 -5.77 12.34 -3.56
C GLY A 424 -5.30 10.90 -3.73
N CYS A 425 -4.77 10.28 -2.67
CA CYS A 425 -4.36 8.87 -2.68
C CYS A 425 -5.38 7.93 -2.00
N GLY A 426 -6.60 8.41 -1.76
CA GLY A 426 -7.70 7.61 -1.23
C GLY A 426 -7.59 7.16 0.24
N ARG A 427 -6.61 7.63 1.01
CA ARG A 427 -6.42 7.24 2.43
C ARG A 427 -7.39 7.95 3.40
N LEU A 428 -8.67 7.99 3.05
CA LEU A 428 -9.73 8.76 3.73
C LEU A 428 -9.96 8.30 5.17
N ALA A 429 -10.11 6.99 5.41
CA ALA A 429 -10.44 6.47 6.74
C ALA A 429 -9.32 6.73 7.76
N GLU A 430 -8.06 6.51 7.36
CA GLU A 430 -6.91 6.82 8.21
C GLU A 430 -6.72 8.33 8.40
N GLY A 431 -6.92 9.11 7.34
CA GLY A 431 -6.92 10.57 7.43
C GLY A 431 -7.93 11.07 8.47
N ARG A 432 -9.17 10.54 8.45
CA ARG A 432 -10.20 10.87 9.45
C ARG A 432 -9.76 10.53 10.87
N HIS A 433 -9.22 9.34 11.10
CA HIS A 433 -8.72 8.92 12.42
C HIS A 433 -7.72 9.92 13.00
N TRP A 434 -6.71 10.32 12.20
CA TRP A 434 -5.70 11.27 12.65
C TRP A 434 -6.25 12.69 12.83
N LEU A 435 -7.06 13.17 11.88
CA LEU A 435 -7.64 14.51 11.91
C LEU A 435 -8.59 14.69 13.11
N GLU A 436 -9.43 13.71 13.40
CA GLU A 436 -10.31 13.73 14.57
C GLU A 436 -9.51 13.72 15.87
N ARG A 437 -8.48 12.86 15.99
CA ARG A 437 -7.60 12.81 17.17
C ARG A 437 -6.89 14.13 17.44
N VAL A 438 -6.31 14.77 16.43
CA VAL A 438 -5.59 16.05 16.62
C VAL A 438 -6.53 17.24 16.86
N LEU A 439 -7.78 17.17 16.37
CA LEU A 439 -8.79 18.22 16.57
C LEU A 439 -9.55 18.08 17.89
N ALA A 440 -9.61 16.87 18.47
CA ALA A 440 -10.12 16.62 19.82
C ALA A 440 -9.28 17.32 20.90
N GLN A 441 -7.99 17.57 20.62
CA GLN A 441 -7.15 18.35 21.50
C GLN A 441 -7.52 19.86 21.39
N PRO A 442 -7.81 20.53 22.53
CA PRO A 442 -8.24 21.93 22.53
C PRO A 442 -7.08 22.90 22.24
N ASN A 443 -5.86 22.47 22.55
CA ASN A 443 -4.64 23.25 22.37
C ASN A 443 -4.22 23.24 20.90
N GLY A 444 -3.70 24.36 20.39
CA GLY A 444 -3.31 24.45 19.00
C GLY A 444 -3.13 25.88 18.51
N ARG A 445 -2.31 26.05 17.47
CA ARG A 445 -2.30 27.31 16.72
C ARG A 445 -3.52 27.34 15.82
N ILE A 446 -4.22 28.47 15.80
CA ILE A 446 -5.46 28.62 15.04
C ILE A 446 -5.28 28.24 13.56
N ALA A 447 -4.16 28.62 12.93
CA ALA A 447 -3.86 28.25 11.54
C ALA A 447 -3.73 26.73 11.33
N SER A 448 -2.99 26.02 12.19
CA SER A 448 -2.85 24.55 12.11
C SER A 448 -4.19 23.86 12.30
N ARG A 449 -4.99 24.33 13.27
CA ARG A 449 -6.32 23.79 13.53
C ARG A 449 -7.24 23.97 12.33
N LEU A 450 -7.32 25.19 11.78
CA LEU A 450 -8.14 25.48 10.61
C LEU A 450 -7.75 24.62 9.42
N LYS A 451 -6.44 24.36 9.22
CA LYS A 451 -5.97 23.45 8.18
C LYS A 451 -6.54 22.05 8.36
N ALA A 452 -6.37 21.45 9.54
CA ALA A 452 -6.93 20.15 9.85
C ALA A 452 -8.47 20.12 9.72
N GLN A 453 -9.18 21.20 10.06
CA GLN A 453 -10.64 21.26 9.97
C GLN A 453 -11.17 21.23 8.53
N TRP A 454 -10.60 22.01 7.61
CA TRP A 454 -11.09 21.97 6.23
C TRP A 454 -10.73 20.64 5.54
N VAL A 455 -9.62 20.01 5.92
CA VAL A 455 -9.25 18.66 5.44
C VAL A 455 -10.21 17.62 6.00
N LEU A 456 -10.54 17.66 7.30
CA LEU A 456 -11.53 16.77 7.89
C LEU A 456 -12.89 16.92 7.20
N GLY A 457 -13.31 18.16 6.92
CA GLY A 457 -14.53 18.43 6.18
C GLY A 457 -14.52 17.84 4.76
N GLN A 458 -13.37 17.86 4.08
CA GLN A 458 -13.20 17.20 2.78
C GLN A 458 -13.27 15.68 2.89
N VAL A 459 -12.60 15.10 3.88
CA VAL A 459 -12.62 13.64 4.11
C VAL A 459 -14.04 13.16 4.43
N ALA A 460 -14.73 13.85 5.34
CA ALA A 460 -16.12 13.55 5.69
C ALA A 460 -17.05 13.66 4.47
N LEU A 461 -16.86 14.70 3.63
CA LEU A 461 -17.61 14.88 2.39
C LEU A 461 -17.45 13.69 1.44
N LEU A 462 -16.21 13.25 1.21
CA LEU A 462 -15.92 12.14 0.30
C LEU A 462 -16.34 10.77 0.86
N GLN A 463 -16.47 10.65 2.17
CA GLN A 463 -17.06 9.49 2.84
C GLN A 463 -18.61 9.53 2.91
N GLY A 464 -19.26 10.50 2.24
CA GLY A 464 -20.71 10.65 2.22
C GLY A 464 -21.33 11.21 3.51
N ASP A 465 -20.51 11.61 4.49
CA ASP A 465 -20.97 12.18 5.77
C ASP A 465 -21.14 13.70 5.65
N GLY A 466 -22.15 14.11 4.88
CA GLY A 466 -22.42 15.51 4.58
C GLY A 466 -22.76 16.35 5.82
N ALA A 467 -23.33 15.73 6.86
CA ALA A 467 -23.66 16.40 8.11
C ALA A 467 -22.39 16.77 8.90
N ALA A 468 -21.50 15.81 9.12
CA ALA A 468 -20.22 16.09 9.79
C ALA A 468 -19.36 17.07 8.96
N ALA A 469 -19.36 16.93 7.63
CA ALA A 469 -18.69 17.86 6.73
C ALA A 469 -19.22 19.30 6.89
N ALA A 470 -20.54 19.49 6.87
CA ALA A 470 -21.13 20.82 7.05
C ALA A 470 -20.75 21.43 8.40
N GLU A 471 -20.86 20.67 9.49
CA GLU A 471 -20.56 21.13 10.85
C GLU A 471 -19.11 21.65 10.95
N VAL A 472 -18.13 20.82 10.58
CA VAL A 472 -16.72 21.18 10.71
C VAL A 472 -16.32 22.32 9.77
N LEU A 473 -16.89 22.38 8.56
CA LEU A 473 -16.59 23.44 7.59
C LEU A 473 -17.20 24.78 7.99
N HIS A 474 -18.40 24.78 8.58
CA HIS A 474 -19.00 25.99 9.14
C HIS A 474 -18.17 26.53 10.31
N ASP A 475 -17.76 25.68 11.26
CA ASP A 475 -16.89 26.10 12.36
C ASP A 475 -15.53 26.60 11.85
N CYS A 476 -14.92 25.91 10.87
CA CYS A 476 -13.69 26.36 10.21
C CYS A 476 -13.84 27.75 9.59
N ARG A 477 -14.93 27.98 8.83
CA ARG A 477 -15.21 29.28 8.21
C ARG A 477 -15.38 30.37 9.26
N GLU A 478 -16.18 30.14 10.30
CA GLU A 478 -16.41 31.14 11.33
C GLU A 478 -15.15 31.50 12.11
N ARG A 479 -14.36 30.49 12.52
CA ARG A 479 -13.07 30.70 13.19
C ARG A 479 -12.07 31.38 12.29
N GLY A 480 -12.02 31.00 11.01
CA GLY A 480 -11.15 31.62 10.01
C GLY A 480 -11.45 33.10 9.80
N ILE A 481 -12.74 33.48 9.78
CA ILE A 481 -13.15 34.90 9.71
C ILE A 481 -12.74 35.65 10.98
N ARG A 482 -13.02 35.09 12.17
CA ARG A 482 -12.65 35.74 13.45
C ARG A 482 -11.14 35.88 13.64
N GLY A 483 -10.36 34.95 13.07
CA GLY A 483 -8.90 34.89 13.18
C GLY A 483 -8.11 35.47 12.01
N ASP A 484 -8.77 36.13 11.05
CA ASP A 484 -8.14 36.70 9.85
C ASP A 484 -7.30 35.67 9.04
N HIS A 485 -7.89 34.51 8.78
CA HIS A 485 -7.29 33.43 7.99
C HIS A 485 -8.04 33.21 6.66
N PRO A 486 -7.90 34.12 5.68
CA PRO A 486 -8.70 34.11 4.45
C PRO A 486 -8.49 32.86 3.59
N VAL A 487 -7.28 32.29 3.57
CA VAL A 487 -6.98 31.03 2.84
C VAL A 487 -7.82 29.87 3.39
N ALA A 488 -7.89 29.71 4.71
CA ALA A 488 -8.68 28.66 5.33
C ALA A 488 -10.19 28.86 5.09
N VAL A 489 -10.65 30.12 5.09
CA VAL A 489 -12.03 30.48 4.75
C VAL A 489 -12.36 30.09 3.30
N ALA A 490 -11.47 30.40 2.35
CA ALA A 490 -11.66 30.04 0.94
C ALA A 490 -11.75 28.51 0.76
N TYR A 491 -10.87 27.74 1.42
CA TYR A 491 -10.97 26.27 1.43
C TYR A 491 -12.28 25.77 2.04
N ALA A 492 -12.71 26.32 3.18
CA ALA A 492 -13.96 25.91 3.80
C ALA A 492 -15.18 26.21 2.89
N VAL A 493 -15.23 27.39 2.27
CA VAL A 493 -16.29 27.79 1.33
C VAL A 493 -16.29 26.90 0.08
N HIS A 494 -15.12 26.59 -0.47
CA HIS A 494 -15.00 25.64 -1.57
C HIS A 494 -15.62 24.28 -1.20
N ARG A 495 -15.24 23.68 -0.06
CA ARG A 495 -15.79 22.38 0.35
C ARG A 495 -17.30 22.44 0.62
N LEU A 496 -17.82 23.55 1.16
CA LEU A 496 -19.26 23.76 1.28
C LEU A 496 -19.95 23.84 -0.10
N GLY A 497 -19.30 24.42 -1.11
CA GLY A 497 -19.75 24.42 -2.49
C GLY A 497 -19.79 23.02 -3.10
N ALA A 498 -18.75 22.22 -2.87
CA ALA A 498 -18.72 20.81 -3.28
C ALA A 498 -19.80 19.97 -2.58
N LEU A 499 -20.06 20.23 -1.30
CA LEU A 499 -21.18 19.61 -0.57
C LEU A 499 -22.55 19.99 -1.16
N ALA A 500 -22.75 21.26 -1.51
CA ALA A 500 -23.99 21.71 -2.15
C ALA A 500 -24.18 21.05 -3.53
N LEU A 501 -23.09 20.83 -4.26
CA LEU A 501 -23.11 20.14 -5.55
C LEU A 501 -23.54 18.67 -5.38
N LEU A 502 -23.01 17.96 -4.39
CA LEU A 502 -23.38 16.57 -4.09
C LEU A 502 -24.78 16.45 -3.48
N SER A 503 -25.28 17.50 -2.83
CA SER A 503 -26.65 17.59 -2.26
C SER A 503 -27.70 18.12 -3.24
N ASP A 504 -27.46 17.98 -4.54
CA ASP A 504 -28.35 18.37 -5.65
C ASP A 504 -28.82 19.85 -5.66
N SER A 505 -27.98 20.76 -5.16
CA SER A 505 -28.24 22.20 -5.12
C SER A 505 -27.25 23.01 -5.99
N PRO A 506 -27.26 22.85 -7.32
CA PRO A 506 -26.20 23.36 -8.19
C PRO A 506 -26.11 24.89 -8.23
N ALA A 507 -27.21 25.62 -8.08
CA ALA A 507 -27.17 27.09 -8.01
C ALA A 507 -26.42 27.58 -6.75
N ARG A 508 -26.70 26.97 -5.60
CA ARG A 508 -25.97 27.26 -4.35
C ARG A 508 -24.51 26.83 -4.45
N ALA A 509 -24.22 25.72 -5.13
CA ALA A 509 -22.86 25.29 -5.40
C ALA A 509 -22.11 26.32 -6.24
N GLU A 510 -22.71 26.82 -7.31
CA GLU A 510 -22.13 27.87 -8.16
C GLU A 510 -21.79 29.12 -7.36
N ASP A 511 -22.72 29.63 -6.54
CA ASP A 511 -22.50 30.83 -5.72
C ASP A 511 -21.28 30.67 -4.79
N LEU A 512 -21.22 29.53 -4.08
CA LEU A 512 -20.13 29.23 -3.15
C LEU A 512 -18.80 29.03 -3.88
N LEU A 513 -18.79 28.30 -4.99
CA LEU A 513 -17.59 28.00 -5.76
C LEU A 513 -17.03 29.24 -6.46
N ARG A 514 -17.87 30.09 -7.03
CA ARG A 514 -17.45 31.39 -7.58
C ARG A 514 -16.87 32.29 -6.49
N GLY A 515 -17.49 32.32 -5.31
CA GLY A 515 -16.97 33.05 -4.15
C GLY A 515 -15.58 32.56 -3.73
N ALA A 516 -15.40 31.24 -3.58
CA ALA A 516 -14.10 30.65 -3.24
C ALA A 516 -13.03 30.94 -4.31
N LEU A 517 -13.37 30.80 -5.60
CA LEU A 517 -12.46 31.09 -6.72
C LEU A 517 -12.06 32.56 -6.79
N ALA A 518 -12.97 33.49 -6.48
CA ALA A 518 -12.65 34.90 -6.37
C ALA A 518 -11.64 35.14 -5.23
N SER A 519 -11.87 34.55 -4.04
CA SER A 519 -10.93 34.64 -2.93
C SER A 519 -9.56 34.03 -3.25
N TYR A 520 -9.50 32.87 -3.92
CA TYR A 520 -8.22 32.29 -4.35
C TYR A 520 -7.44 33.22 -5.27
N ARG A 521 -8.12 33.88 -6.23
CA ARG A 521 -7.50 34.85 -7.14
C ARG A 521 -6.97 36.07 -6.40
N GLU A 522 -7.73 36.61 -5.45
CA GLU A 522 -7.30 37.74 -4.61
C GLU A 522 -6.08 37.39 -3.74
N LEU A 523 -6.02 36.14 -3.26
CA LEU A 523 -4.91 35.63 -2.45
C LEU A 523 -3.70 35.19 -3.28
N GLY A 524 -3.83 35.09 -4.62
CA GLY A 524 -2.79 34.56 -5.50
C GLY A 524 -2.56 33.04 -5.38
N GLU A 525 -3.57 32.30 -4.90
CA GLU A 525 -3.51 30.85 -4.73
C GLU A 525 -3.71 30.13 -6.07
N LEU A 526 -2.76 29.27 -6.43
CA LEU A 526 -2.85 28.36 -7.57
C LEU A 526 -2.23 27.02 -7.20
N ASN A 527 -3.07 25.99 -7.07
CA ASN A 527 -2.67 24.62 -6.75
C ASN A 527 -3.79 23.65 -7.15
N GLY A 528 -3.59 22.34 -6.94
CA GLY A 528 -4.56 21.31 -7.30
C GLY A 528 -5.96 21.50 -6.69
N ASN A 529 -6.07 22.07 -5.48
CA ASN A 529 -7.38 22.37 -4.89
C ASN A 529 -8.12 23.49 -5.61
N VAL A 530 -7.41 24.50 -6.13
CA VAL A 530 -8.03 25.57 -6.92
C VAL A 530 -8.60 24.99 -8.22
N LEU A 531 -7.85 24.10 -8.87
CA LEU A 531 -8.30 23.41 -10.08
C LEU A 531 -9.51 22.50 -9.81
N LEU A 532 -9.55 21.82 -8.67
CA LEU A 532 -10.74 21.08 -8.25
C LEU A 532 -11.95 21.97 -7.98
N ALA A 533 -11.75 23.19 -7.46
CA ALA A 533 -12.85 24.15 -7.29
C ALA A 533 -13.42 24.57 -8.65
N GLN A 534 -12.56 24.84 -9.63
CA GLN A 534 -12.97 25.14 -11.00
C GLN A 534 -13.70 23.96 -11.63
N THR A 535 -13.21 22.75 -11.44
CA THR A 535 -13.85 21.53 -11.97
C THR A 535 -15.22 21.27 -11.32
N SER A 536 -15.34 21.50 -10.01
CA SER A 536 -16.62 21.43 -9.31
C SER A 536 -17.60 22.49 -9.83
N LEU A 537 -17.11 23.70 -10.14
CA LEU A 537 -17.91 24.76 -10.75
C LEU A 537 -18.36 24.33 -12.15
N ALA A 538 -17.48 23.76 -12.97
CA ALA A 538 -17.85 23.24 -14.29
C ALA A 538 -18.98 22.21 -14.18
N MET A 539 -18.90 21.26 -13.24
CA MET A 539 -19.98 20.29 -12.99
C MET A 539 -21.31 20.93 -12.57
N SER A 540 -21.26 21.97 -11.72
CA SER A 540 -22.46 22.74 -11.36
C SER A 540 -23.12 23.43 -12.56
N LEU A 541 -22.32 23.90 -13.52
CA LEU A 541 -22.79 24.53 -14.77
C LEU A 541 -23.39 23.50 -15.73
N VAL A 542 -22.75 22.33 -15.87
CA VAL A 542 -23.31 21.18 -16.61
C VAL A 542 -24.70 20.82 -16.08
N PHE A 543 -24.84 20.74 -14.75
CA PHE A 543 -26.10 20.42 -14.07
C PHE A 543 -27.19 21.50 -14.18
N GLN A 544 -26.82 22.71 -14.58
CA GLN A 544 -27.69 23.83 -14.91
C GLN A 544 -27.84 24.02 -16.43
N GLU A 545 -27.41 23.04 -17.24
CA GLU A 545 -27.48 23.05 -18.71
C GLU A 545 -26.64 24.14 -19.39
N ARG A 546 -25.72 24.77 -18.67
CA ARG A 546 -24.76 25.79 -19.16
C ARG A 546 -23.48 25.13 -19.69
N ARG A 547 -23.65 24.26 -20.69
CA ARG A 547 -22.61 23.35 -21.20
C ARG A 547 -21.42 24.06 -21.85
N GLU A 548 -21.64 25.19 -22.52
CA GLU A 548 -20.57 25.96 -23.18
C GLU A 548 -19.61 26.56 -22.15
N GLU A 549 -20.14 27.26 -21.14
CA GLU A 549 -19.34 27.80 -20.02
C GLU A 549 -18.61 26.71 -19.24
N ALA A 550 -19.25 25.54 -19.05
CA ALA A 550 -18.61 24.40 -18.39
C ALA A 550 -17.43 23.86 -19.20
N ARG A 551 -17.55 23.82 -20.54
CA ARG A 551 -16.48 23.40 -21.44
C ARG A 551 -15.30 24.36 -21.39
N GLU A 552 -15.57 25.66 -21.51
CA GLU A 552 -14.53 26.71 -21.44
C GLU A 552 -13.74 26.61 -20.12
N LEU A 553 -14.44 26.45 -19.00
CA LEU A 553 -13.80 26.30 -17.70
C LEU A 553 -12.98 25.01 -17.59
N SER A 554 -13.48 23.90 -18.15
CA SER A 554 -12.75 22.64 -18.16
C SER A 554 -11.51 22.69 -19.06
N ASP A 555 -11.60 23.35 -20.22
CA ASP A 555 -10.46 23.59 -21.13
C ASP A 555 -9.38 24.43 -20.46
N GLU A 556 -9.76 25.47 -19.70
CA GLU A 556 -8.84 26.27 -18.89
C GLU A 556 -8.10 25.38 -17.87
N VAL A 557 -8.83 24.56 -17.10
CA VAL A 557 -8.24 23.65 -16.13
C VAL A 557 -7.28 22.66 -16.78
N LEU A 558 -7.67 22.04 -17.90
CA LEU A 558 -6.81 21.09 -18.62
C LEU A 558 -5.53 21.74 -19.17
N SER A 559 -5.63 22.97 -19.66
CA SER A 559 -4.47 23.76 -20.10
C SER A 559 -3.50 24.01 -18.95
N ILE A 560 -4.02 24.43 -17.78
CA ILE A 560 -3.19 24.66 -16.59
C ILE A 560 -2.57 23.33 -16.11
N CYS A 561 -3.35 22.24 -16.08
CA CYS A 561 -2.85 20.92 -15.71
C CYS A 561 -1.71 20.49 -16.65
N GLN A 562 -1.88 20.65 -17.96
CA GLN A 562 -0.85 20.30 -18.94
C GLN A 562 0.41 21.14 -18.77
N ALA A 563 0.27 22.45 -18.50
CA ALA A 563 1.40 23.35 -18.29
C ALA A 563 2.21 23.02 -17.03
N ASN A 564 1.56 22.50 -15.98
CA ASN A 564 2.19 22.20 -14.69
C ASN A 564 2.44 20.70 -14.44
N GLY A 565 2.02 19.82 -15.37
CA GLY A 565 2.08 18.37 -15.21
C GLY A 565 1.18 17.82 -14.09
N GLU A 566 0.14 18.57 -13.72
CA GLU A 566 -0.85 18.13 -12.73
C GLU A 566 -1.76 17.06 -13.37
N LEU A 567 -1.83 15.90 -12.74
CA LEU A 567 -2.60 14.74 -13.20
C LEU A 567 -3.88 14.55 -12.38
N TRP A 568 -3.83 14.73 -11.06
CA TRP A 568 -4.97 14.39 -10.21
C TRP A 568 -6.21 15.27 -10.51
N ALA A 569 -6.09 16.60 -10.48
CA ALA A 569 -7.16 17.50 -10.91
C ALA A 569 -7.48 17.38 -12.41
N ARG A 570 -6.48 17.05 -13.26
CA ARG A 570 -6.72 16.73 -14.69
C ARG A 570 -7.74 15.61 -14.85
N SER A 571 -7.69 14.57 -14.02
CA SER A 571 -8.64 13.44 -14.10
C SER A 571 -10.09 13.89 -13.90
N TYR A 572 -10.35 14.79 -12.94
CA TYR A 572 -11.68 15.34 -12.71
C TYR A 572 -12.11 16.29 -13.83
N ALA A 573 -11.20 17.10 -14.39
CA ALA A 573 -11.51 17.97 -15.52
C ALA A 573 -11.85 17.16 -16.78
N LEU A 574 -11.12 16.07 -17.04
CA LEU A 574 -11.44 15.11 -18.09
C LEU A 574 -12.80 14.45 -17.87
N TYR A 575 -13.13 14.10 -16.62
CA TYR A 575 -14.45 13.59 -16.28
C TYR A 575 -15.55 14.63 -16.59
N ALA A 576 -15.37 15.90 -16.20
CA ALA A 576 -16.34 16.96 -16.49
C ALA A 576 -16.52 17.19 -18.00
N GLN A 577 -15.44 17.15 -18.79
CA GLN A 577 -15.52 17.19 -20.24
C GLN A 577 -16.21 15.96 -20.83
N GLY A 578 -15.87 14.77 -20.35
CA GLY A 578 -16.47 13.51 -20.80
C GLY A 578 -17.97 13.47 -20.54
N TYR A 579 -18.41 13.96 -19.38
CA TYR A 579 -19.82 14.12 -19.04
C TYR A 579 -20.51 15.12 -19.97
N THR A 580 -19.89 16.26 -20.25
CA THR A 580 -20.44 17.28 -21.16
C THR A 580 -20.54 16.75 -22.60
N ALA A 581 -19.49 16.09 -23.09
CA ALA A 581 -19.45 15.47 -24.41
C ALA A 581 -20.51 14.36 -24.55
N TRP A 582 -20.75 13.58 -23.49
CA TRP A 582 -21.82 12.59 -23.46
C TRP A 582 -23.21 13.23 -23.61
N LEU A 583 -23.48 14.33 -22.90
CA LEU A 583 -24.74 15.08 -23.01
C LEU A 583 -24.94 15.67 -24.42
N ASP A 584 -23.87 16.10 -25.08
CA ASP A 584 -23.90 16.62 -26.46
C ASP A 584 -23.96 15.51 -27.52
N GLY A 585 -23.95 14.23 -27.13
CA GLY A 585 -24.00 13.09 -28.04
C GLY A 585 -22.66 12.71 -28.68
N ALA A 586 -21.55 13.38 -28.31
CA ALA A 586 -20.20 13.12 -28.80
C ALA A 586 -19.57 11.90 -28.12
N SER A 587 -20.15 10.72 -28.36
CA SER A 587 -19.83 9.48 -27.62
C SER A 587 -18.38 8.99 -27.79
N VAL A 588 -17.73 9.25 -28.92
CA VAL A 588 -16.31 8.86 -29.10
C VAL A 588 -15.42 9.70 -28.20
N VAL A 589 -15.58 11.02 -28.25
CA VAL A 589 -14.80 11.99 -27.46
C VAL A 589 -15.01 11.76 -25.96
N ALA A 590 -16.27 11.57 -25.55
CA ALA A 590 -16.59 11.28 -24.16
C ALA A 590 -15.88 10.02 -23.65
N ARG A 591 -15.81 8.97 -24.46
CA ARG A 591 -15.17 7.70 -24.06
C ARG A 591 -13.66 7.86 -23.93
N GLU A 592 -13.02 8.56 -24.88
CA GLU A 592 -11.58 8.83 -24.83
C GLU A 592 -11.20 9.59 -23.56
N GLN A 593 -11.94 10.65 -23.24
CA GLN A 593 -11.72 11.46 -22.04
C GLN A 593 -11.91 10.66 -20.75
N LEU A 594 -12.96 9.83 -20.67
CA LEU A 594 -13.24 9.00 -19.48
C LEU A 594 -12.23 7.87 -19.30
N CYS A 595 -11.75 7.27 -20.39
CA CYS A 595 -10.68 6.26 -20.35
C CYS A 595 -9.38 6.87 -19.81
N GLU A 596 -9.03 8.09 -20.23
CA GLU A 596 -7.87 8.78 -19.67
C GLU A 596 -8.08 9.15 -18.19
N ALA A 597 -9.26 9.66 -17.84
CA ALA A 597 -9.60 10.02 -16.47
C ALA A 597 -9.51 8.83 -15.51
N VAL A 598 -10.11 7.69 -15.86
CA VAL A 598 -10.10 6.49 -15.01
C VAL A 598 -8.69 5.89 -14.87
N ALA A 599 -7.89 5.95 -15.94
CA ALA A 599 -6.50 5.51 -15.88
C ALA A 599 -5.65 6.38 -14.96
N ILE A 600 -5.91 7.69 -14.89
CA ILE A 600 -5.25 8.57 -13.93
C ILE A 600 -5.74 8.30 -12.51
N ALA A 601 -7.05 8.23 -12.28
CA ALA A 601 -7.64 7.95 -10.97
C ALA A 601 -7.09 6.64 -10.39
N HIS A 602 -6.95 5.60 -11.22
CA HIS A 602 -6.34 4.32 -10.85
C HIS A 602 -4.91 4.46 -10.32
N ARG A 603 -4.07 5.24 -10.99
CA ARG A 603 -2.66 5.44 -10.60
C ARG A 603 -2.50 6.10 -9.24
N PHE A 604 -3.50 6.86 -8.82
CA PHE A 604 -3.54 7.49 -7.50
C PHE A 604 -4.32 6.68 -6.47
N SER A 605 -4.93 5.54 -6.82
CA SER A 605 -5.89 4.87 -5.93
C SER A 605 -7.00 5.83 -5.48
N ASP A 606 -7.53 6.64 -6.40
CA ASP A 606 -8.65 7.55 -6.16
C ASP A 606 -9.98 6.82 -6.41
N PRO A 607 -10.67 6.33 -5.35
CA PRO A 607 -11.91 5.58 -5.50
C PRO A 607 -13.05 6.43 -6.06
N VAL A 608 -13.10 7.73 -5.74
CA VAL A 608 -14.19 8.62 -6.16
C VAL A 608 -14.09 8.87 -7.66
N GLY A 609 -12.90 9.26 -8.12
CA GLY A 609 -12.63 9.45 -9.54
C GLY A 609 -12.87 8.18 -10.36
N ALA A 610 -12.44 7.02 -9.85
CA ALA A 610 -12.63 5.74 -10.51
C ALA A 610 -14.11 5.35 -10.63
N ALA A 611 -14.89 5.46 -9.55
CA ALA A 611 -16.30 5.08 -9.54
C ALA A 611 -17.14 5.97 -10.47
N LEU A 612 -16.91 7.29 -10.45
CA LEU A 612 -17.57 8.24 -11.37
C LEU A 612 -17.31 7.89 -12.84
N CYS A 613 -16.05 7.59 -13.19
CA CYS A 613 -15.70 7.24 -14.56
C CYS A 613 -16.28 5.88 -14.98
N LEU A 614 -16.24 4.88 -14.09
CA LEU A 614 -16.79 3.55 -14.36
C LEU A 614 -18.30 3.58 -14.61
N GLU A 615 -19.07 4.36 -13.85
CA GLU A 615 -20.52 4.50 -14.07
C GLU A 615 -20.85 5.07 -15.46
N LEU A 616 -20.11 6.10 -15.88
CA LEU A 616 -20.35 6.74 -17.17
C LEU A 616 -19.85 5.87 -18.34
N LEU A 617 -18.71 5.19 -18.19
CA LEU A 617 -18.22 4.20 -19.15
C LEU A 617 -19.17 2.99 -19.27
N ALA A 618 -19.75 2.53 -18.16
CA ALA A 618 -20.78 1.49 -18.17
C ALA A 618 -22.00 1.92 -18.98
N LEU A 619 -22.51 3.14 -18.75
CA LEU A 619 -23.63 3.68 -19.51
C LEU A 619 -23.34 3.75 -21.02
N MET A 620 -22.17 4.24 -21.41
CA MET A 620 -21.77 4.32 -22.81
C MET A 620 -21.65 2.94 -23.45
N THR A 621 -21.20 1.95 -22.68
CA THR A 621 -21.11 0.55 -23.09
C THR A 621 -22.50 -0.08 -23.26
N ALA A 622 -23.46 0.27 -22.39
CA ALA A 622 -24.85 -0.20 -22.48
C ALA A 622 -25.62 0.34 -23.69
N ARG A 623 -25.26 1.53 -24.19
CA ARG A 623 -25.85 2.13 -25.41
C ARG A 623 -25.33 1.52 -26.71
N GLY A 624 -24.20 0.83 -26.67
CA GLY A 624 -23.72 -0.02 -27.78
C GLY A 624 -24.27 -1.45 -27.65
N ASP A 625 -23.53 -2.44 -28.15
CA ASP A 625 -23.89 -3.87 -28.05
C ASP A 625 -23.29 -4.55 -26.80
N GLY A 626 -23.00 -3.76 -25.75
CA GLY A 626 -22.18 -4.16 -24.60
C GLY A 626 -22.94 -4.33 -23.28
N GLN A 627 -24.25 -4.60 -23.28
CA GLN A 627 -25.08 -4.56 -22.06
C GLN A 627 -24.59 -5.52 -20.96
N THR A 628 -24.01 -6.67 -21.33
CA THR A 628 -23.42 -7.61 -20.36
C THR A 628 -22.20 -7.00 -19.66
N GLU A 629 -21.29 -6.39 -20.43
CA GLU A 629 -20.11 -5.71 -19.90
C GLU A 629 -20.49 -4.48 -19.06
N ALA A 630 -21.48 -3.73 -19.52
CA ALA A 630 -22.00 -2.58 -18.79
C ALA A 630 -22.54 -2.95 -17.41
N ALA A 631 -23.25 -4.08 -17.30
CA ALA A 631 -23.75 -4.58 -16.02
C ALA A 631 -22.61 -4.89 -15.04
N VAL A 632 -21.53 -5.53 -15.52
CA VAL A 632 -20.35 -5.84 -14.71
C VAL A 632 -19.64 -4.56 -14.27
N LEU A 633 -19.39 -3.61 -15.17
CA LEU A 633 -18.77 -2.33 -14.81
C LEU A 633 -19.61 -1.53 -13.82
N LEU A 634 -20.94 -1.60 -13.93
CA LEU A 634 -21.86 -0.97 -12.99
C LEU A 634 -21.81 -1.61 -11.60
N GLY A 635 -21.69 -2.93 -11.54
CA GLY A 635 -21.49 -3.69 -10.29
C GLY A 635 -20.17 -3.34 -9.61
N ALA A 636 -19.09 -3.25 -10.40
CA ALA A 636 -17.79 -2.83 -9.89
C ALA A 636 -17.82 -1.39 -9.35
N ALA A 637 -18.44 -0.45 -10.07
CA ALA A 637 -18.59 0.92 -9.58
C ALA A 637 -19.41 0.99 -8.28
N ALA A 638 -20.48 0.19 -8.17
CA ALA A 638 -21.28 0.10 -6.96
C ALA A 638 -20.45 -0.41 -5.76
N ALA A 639 -19.62 -1.44 -5.96
CA ALA A 639 -18.72 -1.92 -4.92
C ALA A 639 -17.72 -0.85 -4.46
N VAL A 640 -17.21 -0.02 -5.36
CA VAL A 640 -16.35 1.13 -4.99
C VAL A 640 -17.14 2.18 -4.18
N TRP A 641 -18.36 2.53 -4.57
CA TRP A 641 -19.19 3.46 -3.79
C TRP A 641 -19.56 2.94 -2.40
N ASP A 642 -19.83 1.64 -2.30
CA ASP A 642 -20.10 0.97 -1.02
C ASP A 642 -18.90 0.96 -0.10
N THR A 643 -17.69 0.97 -0.68
CA THR A 643 -16.53 1.33 0.12
C THR A 643 -16.75 2.73 0.65
N LEU A 644 -16.87 3.77 -0.15
CA LEU A 644 -16.95 5.16 0.34
C LEU A 644 -18.08 5.50 1.33
N GLY A 645 -18.98 4.58 1.68
CA GLY A 645 -20.03 4.80 2.68
C GLY A 645 -21.14 5.71 2.15
N VAL A 646 -21.07 6.03 0.86
CA VAL A 646 -22.12 6.71 0.12
C VAL A 646 -23.15 5.62 -0.19
N PRO A 647 -24.37 5.69 0.37
CA PRO A 647 -25.38 4.68 0.07
C PRO A 647 -25.59 4.60 -1.45
N HIS A 648 -25.97 3.42 -1.94
CA HIS A 648 -26.43 3.16 -3.32
C HIS A 648 -27.48 4.15 -3.86
N SER A 649 -28.00 5.03 -3.00
CA SER A 649 -28.83 6.19 -3.29
C SER A 649 -27.99 7.47 -3.42
N SER A 650 -26.98 7.54 -4.30
CA SER A 650 -26.61 8.85 -4.86
C SER A 650 -27.78 9.36 -5.71
N THR A 651 -28.81 9.87 -5.04
CA THR A 651 -29.97 10.52 -5.64
C THR A 651 -29.55 11.90 -6.13
N GLY A 652 -30.11 12.33 -7.26
CA GLY A 652 -29.78 13.61 -7.88
C GLY A 652 -28.95 13.42 -9.16
N ARG A 653 -28.29 14.49 -9.60
CA ARG A 653 -27.70 14.55 -10.94
C ARG A 653 -26.47 13.66 -11.15
N PHE A 654 -25.67 13.38 -10.11
CA PHE A 654 -24.53 12.46 -10.24
C PHE A 654 -24.93 10.99 -10.40
N GLY A 655 -26.04 10.55 -9.83
CA GLY A 655 -26.51 9.16 -9.99
C GLY A 655 -27.31 8.91 -11.28
N ALA A 656 -27.61 9.96 -12.06
CA ALA A 656 -28.41 9.84 -13.27
C ALA A 656 -27.80 8.90 -14.32
N PRO A 657 -26.47 8.90 -14.58
CA PRO A 657 -25.86 7.93 -15.50
C PRO A 657 -26.02 6.49 -15.05
N ARG A 658 -25.83 6.20 -13.74
CA ARG A 658 -26.03 4.87 -13.17
C ARG A 658 -27.47 4.39 -13.38
N GLU A 659 -28.45 5.22 -13.07
CA GLU A 659 -29.87 4.85 -13.20
C GLU A 659 -30.26 4.63 -14.67
N LEU A 660 -29.75 5.46 -15.58
CA LEU A 660 -29.91 5.24 -17.03
C LEU A 660 -29.29 3.91 -17.47
N CYS A 661 -28.07 3.61 -17.02
CA CYS A 661 -27.37 2.37 -17.36
C CYS A 661 -28.14 1.16 -16.85
N ARG A 662 -28.55 1.20 -15.56
CA ARG A 662 -29.32 0.14 -14.92
C ARG A 662 -30.61 -0.18 -15.68
N ARG A 663 -31.36 0.85 -16.11
CA ARG A 663 -32.57 0.67 -16.92
C ARG A 663 -32.29 0.00 -18.26
N LEU A 664 -31.29 0.48 -19.00
CA LEU A 664 -30.91 -0.11 -20.31
C LEU A 664 -30.49 -1.59 -20.19
N VAL A 665 -29.69 -1.90 -19.17
CA VAL A 665 -29.26 -3.28 -18.89
C VAL A 665 -30.45 -4.15 -18.48
N LEU A 666 -31.35 -3.64 -17.64
CA LEU A 666 -32.52 -4.38 -17.18
C LEU A 666 -33.50 -4.68 -18.31
N GLU A 667 -33.76 -3.70 -19.19
CA GLU A 667 -34.63 -3.85 -20.36
C GLU A 667 -34.06 -4.87 -21.37
N SER A 668 -32.74 -4.94 -21.52
CA SER A 668 -32.07 -5.84 -22.47
C SER A 668 -31.88 -7.26 -21.94
N LEU A 669 -31.44 -7.42 -20.68
CA LEU A 669 -31.00 -8.71 -20.13
C LEU A 669 -32.02 -9.36 -19.19
N GLY A 670 -33.02 -8.60 -18.72
CA GLY A 670 -33.95 -9.04 -17.69
C GLY A 670 -33.35 -8.99 -16.26
N PRO A 671 -34.20 -9.13 -15.23
CA PRO A 671 -33.83 -8.87 -13.83
C PRO A 671 -32.83 -9.86 -13.25
N GLU A 672 -32.97 -11.15 -13.54
CA GLU A 672 -32.12 -12.20 -12.96
C GLU A 672 -30.69 -12.11 -13.51
N ARG A 673 -30.56 -11.95 -14.83
CA ARG A 673 -29.24 -11.84 -15.48
C ARG A 673 -28.54 -10.53 -15.11
N CYS A 674 -29.29 -9.43 -15.03
CA CYS A 674 -28.78 -8.13 -14.57
C CYS A 674 -28.21 -8.24 -13.16
N ARG A 675 -28.95 -8.86 -12.22
CA ARG A 675 -28.45 -9.07 -10.84
C ARG A 675 -27.17 -9.89 -10.82
N ALA A 676 -27.15 -11.03 -11.50
CA ALA A 676 -25.97 -11.91 -11.52
C ALA A 676 -24.70 -11.21 -12.05
N LEU A 677 -24.84 -10.32 -13.05
CA LEU A 677 -23.71 -9.57 -13.61
C LEU A 677 -23.28 -8.39 -12.74
N LEU A 678 -24.22 -7.75 -12.03
CA LEU A 678 -23.88 -6.74 -11.02
C LEU A 678 -23.10 -7.38 -9.88
N ASP A 679 -23.54 -8.56 -9.42
CA ASP A 679 -22.85 -9.33 -8.37
C ASP A 679 -21.45 -9.76 -8.86
N GLU A 680 -21.32 -10.28 -10.09
CA GLU A 680 -20.01 -10.58 -10.72
C GLU A 680 -19.09 -9.35 -10.71
N GLY A 681 -19.64 -8.18 -11.08
CA GLY A 681 -18.89 -6.93 -11.07
C GLY A 681 -18.44 -6.50 -9.68
N GLY A 682 -19.30 -6.67 -8.68
CA GLY A 682 -19.00 -6.31 -7.29
C GLY A 682 -17.91 -7.17 -6.64
N GLU A 683 -17.62 -8.34 -7.21
CA GLU A 683 -16.53 -9.22 -6.79
C GLU A 683 -15.19 -8.88 -7.44
N LEU A 684 -15.16 -8.01 -8.46
CA LEU A 684 -13.92 -7.65 -9.16
C LEU A 684 -13.07 -6.70 -8.31
N SER A 685 -11.74 -6.87 -8.40
CA SER A 685 -10.82 -5.82 -7.95
C SER A 685 -10.93 -4.60 -8.86
N LEU A 686 -10.61 -3.42 -8.31
CA LEU A 686 -10.63 -2.17 -9.06
C LEU A 686 -9.74 -2.24 -10.31
N ASP A 687 -8.56 -2.84 -10.20
CA ASP A 687 -7.64 -3.09 -11.32
C ASP A 687 -8.30 -3.83 -12.48
N VAL A 688 -9.01 -4.91 -12.17
CA VAL A 688 -9.67 -5.74 -13.20
C VAL A 688 -10.84 -4.98 -13.82
N ALA A 689 -11.64 -4.27 -13.01
CA ALA A 689 -12.74 -3.45 -13.50
C ALA A 689 -12.25 -2.35 -14.45
N ILE A 690 -11.13 -1.69 -14.12
CA ILE A 690 -10.54 -0.64 -14.95
C ILE A 690 -9.93 -1.23 -16.22
N GLN A 691 -9.22 -2.36 -16.15
CA GLN A 691 -8.73 -3.06 -17.35
C GLN A 691 -9.87 -3.45 -18.30
N ARG A 692 -10.99 -3.95 -17.76
CA ARG A 692 -12.21 -4.24 -18.53
C ARG A 692 -12.77 -2.99 -19.19
N ALA A 693 -12.89 -1.89 -18.45
CA ALA A 693 -13.38 -0.61 -18.96
C ALA A 693 -12.50 -0.04 -20.10
N LEU A 694 -11.19 -0.21 -20.00
CA LEU A 694 -10.20 0.25 -20.99
C LEU A 694 -10.09 -0.66 -22.21
N THR A 695 -10.57 -1.90 -22.15
CA THR A 695 -10.47 -2.87 -23.25
C THR A 695 -11.46 -2.53 -24.36
N PRO A 696 -11.05 -2.52 -25.66
CA PRO A 696 -11.98 -2.33 -26.77
C PRO A 696 -13.00 -3.48 -26.84
N LEU A 697 -14.30 -3.13 -26.90
CA LEU A 697 -15.43 -4.08 -26.92
C LEU A 697 -15.34 -5.16 -28.02
N ALA A 698 -14.60 -4.90 -29.09
CA ALA A 698 -14.39 -5.87 -30.18
C ALA A 698 -13.67 -7.16 -29.77
N ARG A 699 -13.02 -7.22 -28.59
CA ARG A 699 -12.33 -8.43 -28.08
C ARG A 699 -13.14 -9.25 -27.06
N CYS A 700 -14.09 -8.63 -26.36
CA CYS A 700 -14.87 -9.30 -25.30
C CYS A 700 -15.97 -10.24 -25.84
N LEU A 701 -16.29 -10.18 -27.13
CA LEU A 701 -17.30 -11.03 -27.78
C LEU A 701 -16.80 -12.44 -28.18
N SER A 702 -15.59 -12.83 -27.79
CA SER A 702 -15.09 -14.19 -28.03
C SER A 702 -15.42 -15.14 -26.86
N VAL A 703 -16.72 -15.38 -26.65
CA VAL A 703 -17.17 -16.57 -25.92
C VAL A 703 -16.92 -17.78 -26.83
N PRO A 704 -16.18 -18.83 -26.41
CA PRO A 704 -16.12 -20.05 -27.20
C PRO A 704 -17.52 -20.67 -27.23
N PRO A 705 -18.05 -21.11 -28.39
CA PRO A 705 -19.35 -21.77 -28.41
C PRO A 705 -19.30 -23.00 -27.52
N GLY A 706 -20.32 -23.15 -26.68
CA GLY A 706 -20.48 -24.27 -25.77
C GLY A 706 -20.30 -25.59 -26.51
N ARG A 707 -19.65 -26.55 -25.84
CA ARG A 707 -19.43 -27.91 -26.33
C ARG A 707 -20.76 -28.55 -26.73
N THR A 708 -21.11 -28.47 -28.01
CA THR A 708 -22.02 -29.43 -28.63
C THR A 708 -21.22 -30.69 -28.89
N SER A 709 -21.64 -31.76 -28.22
CA SER A 709 -21.14 -33.11 -28.39
C SER A 709 -21.39 -33.59 -29.82
N GLU A 710 -20.33 -33.76 -30.60
CA GLU A 710 -20.36 -34.51 -31.86
C GLU A 710 -19.15 -35.47 -31.95
N PRO A 711 -19.31 -36.59 -32.68
CA PRO A 711 -18.76 -37.89 -32.29
C PRO A 711 -17.32 -38.13 -32.76
N GLN A 712 -16.62 -38.98 -32.00
CA GLN A 712 -15.22 -39.38 -32.22
C GLN A 712 -14.94 -39.87 -33.66
N PRO A 713 -13.81 -39.46 -34.28
CA PRO A 713 -13.39 -40.02 -35.55
C PRO A 713 -12.69 -41.38 -35.35
N VAL A 714 -13.05 -42.32 -36.24
CA VAL A 714 -12.49 -43.66 -36.33
C VAL A 714 -11.07 -43.59 -36.93
N ALA A 715 -10.18 -44.42 -36.38
CA ALA A 715 -8.76 -44.51 -36.72
C ALA A 715 -8.48 -44.89 -38.20
N GLU A 716 -7.46 -44.27 -38.78
CA GLU A 716 -6.88 -44.63 -40.08
C GLU A 716 -5.93 -45.84 -39.99
N ARG A 717 -5.84 -46.58 -41.09
CA ARG A 717 -4.74 -47.51 -41.44
C ARG A 717 -4.19 -47.17 -42.84
N PRO A 718 -2.92 -47.53 -43.15
CA PRO A 718 -2.05 -46.74 -44.02
C PRO A 718 -1.70 -47.39 -45.39
N GLU A 719 -0.86 -46.67 -46.14
CA GLU A 719 -0.07 -47.01 -47.34
C GLU A 719 -0.74 -46.72 -48.71
N THR A 720 -0.14 -46.04 -49.69
CA THR A 720 1.15 -46.32 -50.35
C THR A 720 1.59 -45.17 -51.30
N ARG A 721 2.91 -44.91 -51.31
CA ARG A 721 3.85 -44.58 -52.44
C ARG A 721 3.57 -43.44 -53.46
N GLU A 722 4.45 -42.43 -53.37
CA GLU A 722 5.17 -41.62 -54.40
C GLU A 722 5.51 -42.31 -55.76
N PRO A 723 6.17 -41.63 -56.76
CA PRO A 723 6.44 -40.19 -57.01
C PRO A 723 6.36 -39.77 -58.51
N THR A 724 6.71 -38.50 -58.82
CA THR A 724 7.45 -37.94 -60.00
C THR A 724 6.89 -36.55 -60.36
N GLY A 725 7.62 -35.49 -60.71
CA GLY A 725 9.05 -35.18 -60.81
C GLY A 725 9.19 -33.67 -61.13
N SER A 726 10.31 -33.05 -60.76
CA SER A 726 10.78 -31.72 -61.22
C SER A 726 11.40 -31.83 -62.64
N PRO A 727 11.98 -30.80 -63.32
CA PRO A 727 12.30 -29.39 -62.97
C PRO A 727 11.87 -28.39 -64.08
N THR A 728 12.04 -27.05 -64.03
CA THR A 728 13.23 -26.17 -64.26
C THR A 728 12.67 -24.72 -64.38
N ALA A 729 13.13 -23.70 -63.63
CA ALA A 729 14.30 -22.82 -63.80
C ALA A 729 14.14 -21.62 -64.77
N GLN A 730 14.52 -20.43 -64.27
CA GLN A 730 14.94 -19.17 -64.94
C GLN A 730 13.88 -18.31 -65.65
N ALA A 731 13.96 -16.98 -65.77
CA ALA A 731 14.73 -15.86 -65.19
C ALA A 731 14.29 -14.58 -65.95
N GLY A 732 14.52 -13.39 -65.38
CA GLY A 732 14.60 -12.09 -66.08
C GLY A 732 13.29 -11.30 -66.14
N GLU A 733 13.14 -10.17 -65.44
CA GLU A 733 13.75 -8.83 -65.62
C GLU A 733 12.99 -7.86 -66.55
N THR A 734 12.68 -6.69 -65.94
CA THR A 734 12.53 -5.33 -66.49
C THR A 734 11.38 -5.00 -67.45
N ALA A 735 10.51 -4.04 -67.07
CA ALA A 735 10.62 -2.61 -67.42
C ALA A 735 9.30 -1.86 -67.11
N GLY A 736 9.40 -0.63 -66.58
CA GLY A 736 8.28 0.30 -66.37
C GLY A 736 8.52 1.28 -65.24
#